data_AF-A0A3D5FR14-F1
#
_entry.id   AF-A0A3D5FR14-F1
#
_cell.length_a   1.000
_cell.length_b   1.000
_cell.length_c   1.000
_cell.angle_alpha   90.00
_cell.angle_beta   90.00
_cell.angle_gamma   90.00
#
_symmetry.space_group_name_H-M   'P 1'
#
loop_
_entity.id
_entity.type
_entity.pdbx_description
1 polymer ?
#
loop_
_entity_poly.entity_id
_entity_poly.type
_entity_poly.pdbx_seq_one_letter_code
_entity_poly.pdbx_strand_id
1 'polypeptide(L)'
;MKDGWHLGPGAGTILGIEVLLPNSMGRIWLEGAEGLHLLYGRNGSGKSTVVDALRGFFKGQGTSAKVRCFMRLPDSILEGPTRLADVEQDAADLLRTIIESDQFSLLADEPTYVAETLLRMQQTIDEGGETLEEGEIFPGDREYRYLEEHSLTDEARIGLQKVIAHEECKSDWLHSFALPWARDCLITCRERDHTGDLLRDCLQAVGMERSDEWIHEFGEEDLDPWYPKLLGYGWEQFALLALTLNIPHDGGVLELPYVDDLFGNQGDGGLPLPVAAMQEVAASRMICLENIGYDDVYPPNQPDWRGWEVSLAAKLSDETPSLTKLWSDTKDALRSALLRINPHASESTRELAATYRLIARHSDWNTFVEGVIPSILLAERTQLDFLFAEDGPPDHPYVCAEAGFTGLVIDGPLLGWPVVVELDDPIDADSWLTAGFSALLGSESEPPAIRDEFLTEVVGHVVGDDFGDEIRTKFEQSMRPGGSKPGSKSDSTELLWSGPDATALEAIAEFPQFDAFRDRVSAFGDLLPRLQIGLGGLRAEPTWWLPDWIDGKPVRLEALDQPTDTWVGIGDLSDAQRRWVAIAIQIGEARKEAARPRYAREQRPGIHTNWGKELRQTTLAGGYAGSIALFGDEIDAGVHVAASKAIFRTLAEIPGIGFVSSHSPTALRTPLVRLVNVHRNDSGKIAVTSPGLADDVEKTARRLGIDLTDVLASMYLAVIVEGSHDRIVIEELIRGEEYTDRMFVIEGRGTRSMTAVADSRLLVDFCDLRLLIVLDNVGNDRFKPVLDSLKNLCNQGVAVRNAIKESGLEQLRSESTPEERTLIEILERGACRRVLDRIDIHGLPARDIAELLPPNSFGLEHDWSHYGNEFRSTGRGRDFKTWLREEYHVSISQKTLKKAVTGLDQMTDALIALQEAVLVAAEMASRDRGLSVTE
;
A
#
# COMPACT_ATOMS: atom_id res chain seq x y z
N MET A 1 13.98 1.95 -5.92
CA MET A 1 12.54 2.03 -5.57
C MET A 1 11.70 1.69 -6.78
N LYS A 2 10.91 0.59 -6.77
CA LYS A 2 10.09 0.22 -7.92
C LYS A 2 8.68 -0.30 -7.63
N ASP A 3 8.37 -0.83 -6.46
CA ASP A 3 7.09 -1.51 -6.29
C ASP A 3 6.27 -0.84 -5.18
N GLY A 4 5.09 -0.34 -5.55
CA GLY A 4 4.14 0.26 -4.63
C GLY A 4 3.53 -0.79 -3.68
N TRP A 5 2.47 -0.44 -2.96
CA TRP A 5 1.87 -1.32 -1.98
C TRP A 5 0.91 -2.29 -2.66
N HIS A 6 1.21 -3.58 -2.57
CA HIS A 6 0.35 -4.65 -3.08
C HIS A 6 -0.79 -4.93 -2.10
N LEU A 7 -2.03 -4.83 -2.58
CA LEU A 7 -3.22 -5.07 -1.76
C LEU A 7 -3.48 -6.56 -1.44
N GLY A 8 -2.74 -7.46 -2.08
CA GLY A 8 -2.82 -8.92 -1.95
C GLY A 8 -2.39 -9.62 -3.24
N PRO A 9 -2.27 -10.97 -3.25
CA PRO A 9 -2.07 -11.75 -4.47
C PRO A 9 -3.22 -11.49 -5.46
N GLY A 10 -2.91 -11.17 -6.71
CA GLY A 10 -3.93 -10.90 -7.73
C GLY A 10 -4.65 -9.54 -7.61
N ALA A 11 -4.26 -8.67 -6.67
CA ALA A 11 -4.85 -7.36 -6.46
C ALA A 11 -3.99 -6.20 -7.01
N GLY A 12 -4.59 -5.01 -7.17
CA GLY A 12 -3.88 -3.79 -7.57
C GLY A 12 -2.79 -3.31 -6.61
N THR A 13 -1.88 -2.50 -7.16
CA THR A 13 -0.74 -1.91 -6.46
C THR A 13 -0.96 -0.41 -6.29
N ILE A 14 -0.99 0.10 -5.06
CA ILE A 14 -1.06 1.55 -4.79
C ILE A 14 0.31 2.15 -5.08
N LEU A 15 0.38 3.09 -6.02
CA LEU A 15 1.61 3.78 -6.42
C LEU A 15 1.87 5.03 -5.56
N GLY A 16 0.80 5.70 -5.15
CA GLY A 16 0.87 6.83 -4.23
C GLY A 16 -0.45 7.56 -4.08
N ILE A 17 -0.50 8.40 -3.05
CA ILE A 17 -1.69 9.13 -2.61
C ILE A 17 -1.37 10.62 -2.61
N GLU A 18 -2.15 11.38 -3.38
CA GLU A 18 -2.10 12.83 -3.41
C GLU A 18 -3.24 13.40 -2.55
N VAL A 19 -2.92 14.34 -1.66
CA VAL A 19 -3.90 15.01 -0.78
C VAL A 19 -3.84 16.50 -1.02
N LEU A 20 -4.96 17.09 -1.45
CA LEU A 20 -5.17 18.53 -1.54
C LEU A 20 -6.04 18.98 -0.36
N LEU A 21 -5.43 19.73 0.55
CA LEU A 21 -6.08 20.20 1.77
C LEU A 21 -6.94 21.44 1.50
N PRO A 22 -8.07 21.61 2.23
CA PRO A 22 -9.02 22.69 1.97
C PRO A 22 -8.40 24.07 2.17
N ASN A 23 -9.03 25.09 1.58
CA ASN A 23 -8.63 26.50 1.73
C ASN A 23 -7.15 26.77 1.37
N SER A 24 -6.60 25.99 0.44
CA SER A 24 -5.19 26.07 0.04
C SER A 24 -4.24 25.86 1.23
N MET A 25 -4.64 25.04 2.20
CA MET A 25 -3.79 24.69 3.34
C MET A 25 -2.57 23.86 2.95
N GLY A 26 -2.51 23.31 1.73
CA GLY A 26 -1.34 22.67 1.17
C GLY A 26 -1.69 21.47 0.29
N ARG A 27 -0.70 20.99 -0.47
CA ARG A 27 -0.77 19.76 -1.24
C ARG A 27 0.34 18.80 -0.83
N ILE A 28 0.02 17.52 -0.77
CA ILE A 28 0.87 16.47 -0.21
C ILE A 28 0.88 15.29 -1.17
N TRP A 29 2.06 14.75 -1.46
CA TRP A 29 2.24 13.46 -2.14
C TRP A 29 2.84 12.46 -1.16
N LEU A 30 2.21 11.30 -1.00
CA LEU A 30 2.71 10.18 -0.22
C LEU A 30 2.94 9.01 -1.16
N GLU A 31 4.16 8.47 -1.16
CA GLU A 31 4.47 7.27 -1.94
C GLU A 31 3.67 6.08 -1.40
N GLY A 32 3.13 5.28 -2.32
CA GLY A 32 2.31 4.13 -1.99
C GLY A 32 3.16 2.97 -1.56
N ALA A 33 3.85 3.07 -0.43
CA ALA A 33 4.73 2.01 0.01
C ALA A 33 4.07 1.10 1.05
N GLU A 34 4.51 -0.14 1.15
CA GLU A 34 4.03 -1.03 2.21
C GLU A 34 4.66 -0.66 3.58
N GLY A 35 3.92 -0.96 4.64
CA GLY A 35 4.34 -0.79 6.03
C GLY A 35 3.80 0.47 6.71
N LEU A 36 4.34 0.75 7.90
CA LEU A 36 3.87 1.82 8.77
C LEU A 36 4.57 3.15 8.44
N HIS A 37 3.80 4.15 8.02
CA HIS A 37 4.24 5.53 7.84
C HIS A 37 4.01 6.31 9.12
N LEU A 38 5.10 6.79 9.71
CA LEU A 38 5.08 7.67 10.86
C LEU A 38 5.17 9.13 10.40
N LEU A 39 4.04 9.83 10.48
CA LEU A 39 3.94 11.27 10.30
C LEU A 39 4.53 11.95 11.53
N TYR A 40 5.62 12.69 11.32
CA TYR A 40 6.31 13.43 12.38
C TYR A 40 6.42 14.91 12.04
N GLY A 41 6.51 15.77 13.05
CA GLY A 41 6.73 17.20 12.88
C GLY A 41 6.22 18.02 14.06
N ARG A 42 6.59 19.30 14.07
CA ARG A 42 6.23 20.25 15.15
C ARG A 42 4.73 20.28 15.45
N ASN A 43 4.37 20.63 16.69
CA ASN A 43 2.96 20.81 17.07
C ASN A 43 2.30 21.84 16.13
N GLY A 44 1.09 21.53 15.66
CA GLY A 44 0.36 22.36 14.70
C GLY A 44 0.85 22.29 13.25
N SER A 45 1.76 21.36 12.92
CA SER A 45 2.24 21.17 11.54
C SER A 45 1.20 20.63 10.57
N GLY A 46 0.11 20.01 11.07
CA GLY A 46 -0.96 19.45 10.25
C GLY A 46 -1.07 17.92 10.24
N LYS A 47 -0.32 17.20 11.08
CA LYS A 47 -0.32 15.71 11.13
C LYS A 47 -1.73 15.10 11.23
N SER A 48 -2.52 15.50 12.22
CA SER A 48 -3.89 14.99 12.42
C SER A 48 -4.76 15.23 11.19
N THR A 49 -4.66 16.41 10.57
CA THR A 49 -5.37 16.75 9.33
C THR A 49 -5.02 15.80 8.18
N VAL A 50 -3.76 15.37 8.07
CA VAL A 50 -3.32 14.40 7.07
C VAL A 50 -3.84 13.00 7.39
N VAL A 51 -3.72 12.55 8.65
CA VAL A 51 -4.25 11.25 9.10
C VAL A 51 -5.76 11.16 8.86
N ASP A 52 -6.51 12.20 9.20
CA ASP A 52 -7.97 12.25 9.05
C ASP A 52 -8.40 12.21 7.57
N ALA A 53 -7.68 12.93 6.70
CA ALA A 53 -7.94 12.92 5.25
C ALA A 53 -7.74 11.52 4.66
N LEU A 54 -6.63 10.85 5.01
CA LEU A 54 -6.33 9.50 4.54
C LEU A 54 -7.32 8.48 5.12
N ARG A 55 -7.60 8.55 6.43
CA ARG A 55 -8.59 7.69 7.11
C ARG A 55 -9.96 7.79 6.44
N GLY A 56 -10.44 9.02 6.18
CA GLY A 56 -11.70 9.25 5.51
C GLY A 56 -11.71 8.68 4.09
N PHE A 57 -10.65 8.91 3.31
CA PHE A 57 -10.48 8.30 1.99
C PHE A 57 -10.56 6.76 2.04
N PHE A 58 -9.83 6.09 2.93
CA PHE A 58 -9.86 4.62 3.01
C PHE A 58 -11.20 4.06 3.50
N LYS A 59 -11.99 4.85 4.26
CA LYS A 59 -13.37 4.51 4.63
C LYS A 59 -14.40 4.81 3.53
N GLY A 60 -13.97 5.42 2.42
CA GLY A 60 -14.85 5.95 1.38
C GLY A 60 -15.65 7.17 1.83
N GLN A 61 -15.31 7.79 2.96
CA GLN A 61 -16.05 8.92 3.51
C GLN A 61 -15.60 10.21 2.85
N GLY A 62 -16.57 11.06 2.48
CA GLY A 62 -16.27 12.42 2.04
C GLY A 62 -15.55 13.20 3.14
N THR A 63 -14.39 13.78 2.81
CA THR A 63 -13.67 14.69 3.71
C THR A 63 -13.61 16.09 3.13
N SER A 64 -13.23 17.06 3.96
CA SER A 64 -12.96 18.42 3.46
C SER A 64 -11.70 18.51 2.59
N ALA A 65 -10.85 17.47 2.58
CA ALA A 65 -9.72 17.34 1.69
C ALA A 65 -10.11 16.52 0.45
N LYS A 66 -9.51 16.85 -0.70
CA LYS A 66 -9.55 16.00 -1.89
C LYS A 66 -8.37 15.05 -1.84
N VAL A 67 -8.60 13.76 -2.01
CA VAL A 67 -7.61 12.70 -1.88
C VAL A 67 -7.70 11.83 -3.12
N ARG A 68 -6.60 11.69 -3.84
CA ARG A 68 -6.46 10.86 -5.03
C ARG A 68 -5.46 9.74 -4.77
N CYS A 69 -5.84 8.51 -5.05
CA CYS A 69 -4.99 7.33 -4.93
C CYS A 69 -4.74 6.74 -6.32
N PHE A 70 -3.49 6.78 -6.77
CA PHE A 70 -3.09 6.21 -8.05
C PHE A 70 -2.72 4.75 -7.87
N MET A 71 -3.31 3.90 -8.69
CA MET A 71 -3.18 2.45 -8.58
C MET A 71 -2.82 1.85 -9.93
N ARG A 72 -1.94 0.85 -9.92
CA ARG A 72 -1.66 -0.03 -11.05
C ARG A 72 -2.48 -1.31 -10.92
N LEU A 73 -3.10 -1.72 -12.00
CA LEU A 73 -3.86 -2.96 -12.08
C LEU A 73 -2.93 -4.17 -12.29
N PRO A 74 -3.26 -5.35 -11.73
CA PRO A 74 -2.49 -6.57 -11.92
C PRO A 74 -2.57 -7.08 -13.36
N ASP A 75 -1.57 -7.87 -13.77
CA ASP A 75 -1.48 -8.42 -15.12
C ASP A 75 -2.61 -9.42 -15.43
N SER A 76 -3.21 -10.05 -14.42
CA SER A 76 -4.32 -11.01 -14.57
C SER A 76 -5.56 -10.43 -15.26
N ILE A 77 -5.74 -9.10 -15.24
CA ILE A 77 -6.92 -8.44 -15.85
C ILE A 77 -6.72 -8.24 -17.36
N LEU A 78 -5.51 -8.43 -17.87
CA LEU A 78 -5.21 -8.27 -19.30
C LEU A 78 -5.87 -9.34 -20.17
N GLU A 79 -6.11 -10.53 -19.63
CA GLU A 79 -6.62 -11.67 -20.40
C GLU A 79 -8.16 -11.71 -20.49
N GLY A 80 -8.86 -10.84 -19.75
CA GLY A 80 -10.32 -10.87 -19.60
C GLY A 80 -10.80 -12.14 -18.87
N PRO A 81 -12.08 -12.23 -18.45
CA PRO A 81 -12.65 -13.47 -17.99
C PRO A 81 -12.55 -14.55 -19.07
N THR A 82 -11.70 -15.55 -18.83
CA THR A 82 -11.68 -16.82 -19.56
C THR A 82 -13.09 -17.41 -19.53
N ARG A 83 -13.84 -17.33 -20.62
CA ARG A 83 -15.06 -18.14 -20.74
C ARG A 83 -14.62 -19.61 -20.70
N LEU A 84 -15.51 -20.53 -20.35
CA LEU A 84 -15.24 -21.97 -20.51
C LEU A 84 -14.83 -22.32 -21.95
N ALA A 85 -15.22 -21.47 -22.93
CA ALA A 85 -14.82 -21.56 -24.33
C ALA A 85 -13.39 -21.08 -24.64
N ASP A 86 -12.78 -20.31 -23.73
CA ASP A 86 -11.41 -19.78 -23.82
C ASP A 86 -10.40 -20.63 -23.02
N VAL A 87 -10.91 -21.62 -22.27
CA VAL A 87 -10.13 -22.70 -21.65
C VAL A 87 -9.80 -23.74 -22.73
N GLU A 88 -8.61 -24.34 -22.66
CA GLU A 88 -8.25 -25.45 -23.54
C GLU A 88 -9.36 -26.49 -23.57
N GLN A 89 -9.72 -26.92 -24.79
CA GLN A 89 -10.97 -27.65 -25.02
C GLN A 89 -11.06 -28.93 -24.19
N ASP A 90 -9.93 -29.60 -23.97
CA ASP A 90 -9.82 -30.80 -23.14
C ASP A 90 -10.16 -30.52 -21.65
N ALA A 91 -9.77 -29.36 -21.11
CA ALA A 91 -10.11 -28.97 -19.74
C ALA A 91 -11.57 -28.50 -19.62
N ALA A 92 -12.09 -27.82 -20.64
CA ALA A 92 -13.50 -27.42 -20.68
C ALA A 92 -14.44 -28.64 -20.76
N ASP A 93 -14.10 -29.63 -21.57
CA ASP A 93 -14.87 -30.87 -21.72
C ASP A 93 -14.73 -31.77 -20.48
N LEU A 94 -13.58 -31.78 -19.81
CA LEU A 94 -13.39 -32.45 -18.52
C LEU A 94 -14.28 -31.84 -17.42
N LEU A 95 -14.23 -30.51 -17.25
CA LEU A 95 -15.09 -29.80 -16.28
C LEU A 95 -16.57 -30.05 -16.57
N ARG A 96 -16.98 -29.96 -17.84
CA ARG A 96 -18.36 -30.25 -18.24
C ARG A 96 -18.77 -31.69 -17.93
N THR A 97 -17.89 -32.66 -18.21
CA THR A 97 -18.14 -34.09 -17.93
C THR A 97 -18.32 -34.36 -16.45
N ILE A 98 -17.55 -33.68 -15.59
CA ILE A 98 -17.64 -33.85 -14.13
C ILE A 98 -18.87 -33.15 -13.57
N ILE A 99 -19.13 -31.90 -13.98
CA ILE A 99 -20.26 -31.10 -13.50
C ILE A 99 -21.61 -31.66 -13.96
N GLU A 100 -21.73 -32.11 -15.21
CA GLU A 100 -23.00 -32.58 -15.79
C GLU A 100 -23.29 -34.07 -15.50
N SER A 101 -22.37 -34.78 -14.85
CA SER A 101 -22.52 -36.21 -14.58
C SER A 101 -23.11 -36.48 -13.20
N ASP A 102 -24.23 -37.20 -13.18
CA ASP A 102 -24.85 -37.75 -11.97
C ASP A 102 -23.92 -38.67 -11.13
N GLN A 103 -22.76 -39.04 -11.67
CA GLN A 103 -21.79 -39.94 -11.02
C GLN A 103 -20.75 -39.22 -10.15
N PHE A 104 -20.59 -37.89 -10.27
CA PHE A 104 -19.54 -37.06 -9.66
C PHE A 104 -20.08 -35.94 -8.74
N SER A 105 -21.26 -36.16 -8.14
CA SER A 105 -22.06 -35.16 -7.41
C SER A 105 -21.49 -34.63 -6.08
N LEU A 106 -20.25 -35.00 -5.72
CA LEU A 106 -19.62 -34.61 -4.46
C LEU A 106 -18.73 -33.37 -4.58
N LEU A 107 -18.36 -32.98 -5.80
CA LEU A 107 -17.71 -31.70 -6.04
C LEU A 107 -18.80 -30.63 -6.19
N ALA A 108 -18.61 -29.48 -5.53
CA ALA A 108 -19.56 -28.37 -5.54
C ALA A 108 -19.98 -28.00 -6.98
N ASP A 109 -21.17 -27.40 -7.15
CA ASP A 109 -21.69 -26.90 -8.44
C ASP A 109 -20.81 -25.80 -9.10
N GLU A 110 -19.64 -25.49 -8.53
CA GLU A 110 -18.74 -24.43 -8.93
C GLU A 110 -17.45 -24.98 -9.60
N PRO A 111 -17.18 -24.61 -10.87
CA PRO A 111 -16.01 -25.07 -11.64
C PRO A 111 -14.64 -24.86 -10.96
N THR A 112 -14.50 -23.86 -10.09
CA THR A 112 -13.25 -23.51 -9.38
C THR A 112 -12.88 -24.53 -8.33
N TYR A 113 -13.84 -24.90 -7.48
CA TYR A 113 -13.63 -25.92 -6.46
C TYR A 113 -13.31 -27.27 -7.11
N VAL A 114 -14.00 -27.58 -8.22
CA VAL A 114 -13.69 -28.74 -9.06
C VAL A 114 -12.25 -28.65 -9.59
N ALA A 115 -11.85 -27.52 -10.19
CA ALA A 115 -10.52 -27.32 -10.75
C ALA A 115 -9.39 -27.43 -9.70
N GLU A 116 -9.50 -26.78 -8.54
CA GLU A 116 -8.53 -26.89 -7.45
C GLU A 116 -8.40 -28.31 -6.93
N THR A 117 -9.55 -28.98 -6.75
CA THR A 117 -9.60 -30.35 -6.26
C THR A 117 -8.94 -31.30 -7.25
N LEU A 118 -9.21 -31.16 -8.55
CA LEU A 118 -8.58 -31.97 -9.60
C LEU A 118 -7.06 -31.76 -9.67
N LEU A 119 -6.58 -30.52 -9.56
CA LEU A 119 -5.14 -30.22 -9.54
C LEU A 119 -4.45 -30.83 -8.32
N ARG A 120 -5.05 -30.71 -7.13
CA ARG A 120 -4.52 -31.34 -5.90
C ARG A 120 -4.51 -32.87 -5.97
N MET A 121 -5.58 -33.46 -6.49
CA MET A 121 -5.67 -34.91 -6.69
C MET A 121 -4.59 -35.39 -7.66
N GLN A 122 -4.42 -34.71 -8.80
CA GLN A 122 -3.39 -35.03 -9.77
C GLN A 122 -1.98 -34.87 -9.19
N GLN A 123 -1.73 -33.82 -8.40
CA GLN A 123 -0.45 -33.64 -7.71
C GLN A 123 -0.16 -34.80 -6.75
N THR A 124 -1.18 -35.28 -6.03
CA THR A 124 -1.05 -36.42 -5.11
C THR A 124 -0.73 -37.73 -5.86
N ILE A 125 -1.34 -37.93 -7.03
CA ILE A 125 -1.06 -39.07 -7.93
C ILE A 125 0.39 -38.99 -8.45
N ASP A 126 0.83 -37.82 -8.90
CA ASP A 126 2.18 -37.60 -9.43
C ASP A 126 3.28 -37.81 -8.36
N GLU A 127 2.99 -37.44 -7.11
CA GLU A 127 3.89 -37.60 -5.96
C GLU A 127 3.95 -39.05 -5.42
N GLY A 128 3.16 -39.96 -6.00
CA GLY A 128 3.15 -41.38 -5.65
C GLY A 128 2.46 -41.68 -4.31
N GLY A 129 1.42 -40.92 -3.97
CA GLY A 129 0.61 -41.14 -2.77
C GLY A 129 0.12 -42.59 -2.64
N GLU A 130 0.06 -43.11 -1.41
CA GLU A 130 -0.35 -44.49 -1.14
C GLU A 130 -1.75 -44.76 -1.70
N THR A 131 -1.87 -45.77 -2.57
CA THR A 131 -3.15 -46.30 -3.04
C THR A 131 -4.04 -46.62 -1.84
N LEU A 132 -5.20 -45.96 -1.75
CA LEU A 132 -6.19 -46.14 -0.70
C LEU A 132 -6.57 -47.62 -0.56
N GLU A 133 -6.51 -48.18 0.65
CA GLU A 133 -6.98 -49.54 0.93
C GLU A 133 -8.49 -49.65 0.64
N GLU A 134 -8.93 -50.77 0.06
CA GLU A 134 -10.35 -51.04 -0.27
C GLU A 134 -11.25 -50.91 0.98
N GLY A 135 -11.93 -49.77 1.13
CA GLY A 135 -12.99 -49.61 2.14
C GLY A 135 -13.20 -48.20 2.71
N GLU A 136 -12.28 -47.26 2.51
CA GLU A 136 -12.45 -45.88 2.97
C GLU A 136 -13.06 -45.00 1.86
N ILE A 137 -14.31 -44.57 2.03
CA ILE A 137 -14.98 -43.63 1.12
C ILE A 137 -14.59 -42.21 1.53
N PHE A 138 -13.55 -41.66 0.89
CA PHE A 138 -13.32 -40.22 0.90
C PHE A 138 -14.29 -39.51 -0.07
N PRO A 139 -14.76 -38.29 0.23
CA PRO A 139 -15.39 -37.45 -0.79
C PRO A 139 -14.40 -37.25 -1.95
N GLY A 140 -14.72 -37.71 -3.16
CA GLY A 140 -13.84 -37.60 -4.34
C GLY A 140 -13.16 -38.88 -4.84
N ASP A 141 -13.45 -40.06 -4.26
CA ASP A 141 -12.78 -41.34 -4.61
C ASP A 141 -12.99 -41.78 -6.08
N ARG A 142 -14.08 -41.34 -6.73
CA ARG A 142 -14.34 -41.67 -8.14
C ARG A 142 -13.54 -40.79 -9.09
N GLU A 143 -13.40 -39.52 -8.73
CA GLU A 143 -12.66 -38.49 -9.42
C GLU A 143 -11.16 -38.79 -9.36
N TYR A 144 -10.68 -39.25 -8.21
CA TYR A 144 -9.30 -39.72 -8.03
C TYR A 144 -8.98 -40.91 -8.95
N ARG A 145 -9.82 -41.96 -8.97
CA ARG A 145 -9.64 -43.12 -9.87
C ARG A 145 -9.75 -42.76 -11.35
N TYR A 146 -10.62 -41.82 -11.68
CA TYR A 146 -10.72 -41.32 -13.05
C TYR A 146 -9.41 -40.65 -13.49
N LEU A 147 -8.79 -39.83 -12.63
CA LEU A 147 -7.49 -39.19 -12.89
C LEU A 147 -6.29 -40.16 -12.87
N GLU A 148 -6.37 -41.27 -12.14
CA GLU A 148 -5.37 -42.35 -12.25
C GLU A 148 -5.40 -43.01 -13.63
N GLU A 149 -6.59 -43.20 -14.21
CA GLU A 149 -6.75 -43.78 -15.55
C GLU A 149 -6.55 -42.75 -16.67
N HIS A 150 -6.81 -41.47 -16.40
CA HIS A 150 -6.79 -40.35 -17.35
C HIS A 150 -6.08 -39.13 -16.75
N SER A 151 -4.76 -39.21 -16.60
CA SER A 151 -3.97 -38.12 -16.01
C SER A 151 -4.10 -36.80 -16.77
N LEU A 152 -4.15 -35.69 -16.05
CA LEU A 152 -4.21 -34.36 -16.64
C LEU A 152 -2.95 -34.08 -17.48
N THR A 153 -3.15 -33.71 -18.75
CA THR A 153 -2.11 -33.17 -19.62
C THR A 153 -1.61 -31.82 -19.11
N ASP A 154 -0.41 -31.40 -19.51
CA ASP A 154 0.13 -30.09 -19.13
C ASP A 154 -0.80 -28.95 -19.60
N GLU A 155 -1.41 -29.09 -20.76
CA GLU A 155 -2.39 -28.15 -21.32
C GLU A 155 -3.68 -28.13 -20.48
N ALA A 156 -4.17 -29.28 -20.02
CA ALA A 156 -5.34 -29.33 -19.14
C ALA A 156 -5.05 -28.73 -17.76
N ARG A 157 -3.84 -28.93 -17.22
CA ARG A 157 -3.40 -28.29 -15.97
C ARG A 157 -3.35 -26.78 -16.11
N ILE A 158 -2.80 -26.27 -17.21
CA ILE A 158 -2.79 -24.83 -17.53
C ILE A 158 -4.24 -24.31 -17.67
N GLY A 159 -5.12 -25.05 -18.34
CA GLY A 159 -6.54 -24.71 -18.47
C GLY A 159 -7.26 -24.62 -17.12
N LEU A 160 -7.06 -25.59 -16.22
CA LEU A 160 -7.63 -25.57 -14.88
C LEU A 160 -7.03 -24.46 -14.01
N GLN A 161 -5.73 -24.18 -14.12
CA GLN A 161 -5.09 -23.02 -13.46
C GLN A 161 -5.68 -21.69 -13.94
N LYS A 162 -6.02 -21.57 -15.22
CA LYS A 162 -6.74 -20.40 -15.75
C LYS A 162 -8.16 -20.27 -15.20
N VAL A 163 -8.86 -21.38 -14.95
CA VAL A 163 -10.19 -21.39 -14.30
C VAL A 163 -10.10 -20.93 -12.85
N ILE A 164 -9.05 -21.32 -12.12
CA ILE A 164 -8.80 -20.87 -10.74
C ILE A 164 -8.48 -19.37 -10.72
N ALA A 165 -7.52 -18.94 -11.55
CA ALA A 165 -7.13 -17.53 -11.67
C ALA A 165 -8.33 -16.63 -12.05
N HIS A 166 -9.28 -17.15 -12.82
CA HIS A 166 -10.49 -16.44 -13.23
C HIS A 166 -11.47 -16.17 -12.07
N GLU A 167 -11.68 -17.13 -11.18
CA GLU A 167 -12.59 -16.93 -10.04
C GLU A 167 -11.93 -16.23 -8.86
N GLU A 168 -10.61 -16.36 -8.73
CA GLU A 168 -9.81 -15.43 -7.93
C GLU A 168 -10.07 -13.99 -8.41
N CYS A 169 -10.04 -13.70 -9.71
CA CYS A 169 -10.35 -12.36 -10.24
C CYS A 169 -11.78 -11.85 -9.92
N LYS A 170 -12.80 -12.73 -9.81
CA LYS A 170 -14.19 -12.31 -9.52
C LYS A 170 -14.42 -11.82 -8.10
N SER A 171 -13.60 -12.27 -7.16
CA SER A 171 -13.66 -11.88 -5.74
C SER A 171 -12.73 -10.70 -5.41
N ASP A 172 -12.04 -10.15 -6.41
CA ASP A 172 -11.20 -8.96 -6.31
C ASP A 172 -12.05 -7.68 -6.15
N TRP A 173 -11.55 -6.71 -5.38
CA TRP A 173 -12.15 -5.38 -5.27
C TRP A 173 -12.27 -4.73 -6.64
N LEU A 174 -11.33 -5.06 -7.53
CA LEU A 174 -11.37 -4.57 -8.88
C LEU A 174 -12.56 -5.12 -9.66
N HIS A 175 -13.01 -6.36 -9.48
CA HIS A 175 -14.22 -6.84 -10.17
C HIS A 175 -15.48 -6.18 -9.61
N SER A 176 -15.51 -5.97 -8.28
CA SER A 176 -16.57 -5.21 -7.62
C SER A 176 -16.64 -3.74 -8.05
N PHE A 177 -15.50 -3.21 -8.51
CA PHE A 177 -15.33 -1.86 -9.01
C PHE A 177 -15.57 -1.76 -10.54
N ALA A 178 -15.01 -2.68 -11.31
CA ALA A 178 -14.97 -2.67 -12.77
C ALA A 178 -16.34 -3.01 -13.37
N LEU A 179 -17.14 -3.87 -12.72
CA LEU A 179 -18.46 -4.22 -13.24
C LEU A 179 -19.43 -3.02 -13.22
N PRO A 180 -19.60 -2.28 -12.10
CA PRO A 180 -20.46 -1.10 -12.11
C PRO A 180 -19.90 0.05 -12.96
N TRP A 181 -18.58 0.22 -12.99
CA TRP A 181 -17.95 1.22 -13.83
C TRP A 181 -18.11 0.90 -15.32
N ALA A 182 -17.91 -0.36 -15.72
CA ALA A 182 -18.15 -0.78 -17.10
C ALA A 182 -19.59 -0.57 -17.53
N ARG A 183 -20.53 -0.83 -16.62
CA ARG A 183 -21.94 -0.50 -16.85
C ARG A 183 -22.18 0.99 -17.07
N ASP A 184 -21.61 1.85 -16.24
CA ASP A 184 -21.79 3.29 -16.34
C ASP A 184 -21.18 3.86 -17.63
N CYS A 185 -19.99 3.37 -18.02
CA CYS A 185 -19.40 3.63 -19.33
C CYS A 185 -20.37 3.24 -20.45
N LEU A 186 -20.95 2.04 -20.39
CA LEU A 186 -21.89 1.56 -21.42
C LEU A 186 -23.18 2.34 -21.52
N ILE A 187 -23.79 2.67 -20.37
CA ILE A 187 -24.98 3.51 -20.32
C ILE A 187 -24.64 4.85 -20.96
N THR A 188 -23.52 5.46 -20.58
CA THR A 188 -23.08 6.74 -21.14
C THR A 188 -22.81 6.67 -22.64
N CYS A 189 -22.17 5.59 -23.12
CA CYS A 189 -21.98 5.33 -24.55
C CYS A 189 -23.32 5.32 -25.31
N ARG A 190 -24.32 4.63 -24.75
CA ARG A 190 -25.62 4.44 -25.41
C ARG A 190 -26.50 5.67 -25.33
N GLU A 191 -26.57 6.32 -24.16
CA GLU A 191 -27.45 7.48 -23.92
C GLU A 191 -26.98 8.74 -24.66
N ARG A 192 -25.68 8.87 -24.94
CA ARG A 192 -25.12 9.97 -25.75
C ARG A 192 -25.23 9.77 -27.26
N ASP A 193 -26.09 8.85 -27.69
CA ASP A 193 -26.45 8.59 -29.09
C ASP A 193 -25.25 8.14 -29.96
N HIS A 194 -24.21 7.57 -29.34
CA HIS A 194 -23.09 6.95 -30.05
C HIS A 194 -23.48 5.54 -30.52
N THR A 195 -24.50 5.43 -31.37
CA THR A 195 -24.89 4.16 -31.98
C THR A 195 -24.70 4.20 -33.50
N GLY A 196 -24.45 3.03 -34.10
CA GLY A 196 -24.25 2.93 -35.55
C GLY A 196 -22.88 3.42 -36.03
N ASP A 197 -22.86 4.18 -37.13
CA ASP A 197 -21.63 4.50 -37.88
C ASP A 197 -20.67 5.42 -37.11
N LEU A 198 -21.17 6.35 -36.27
CA LEU A 198 -20.30 7.22 -35.47
C LEU A 198 -19.47 6.43 -34.46
N LEU A 199 -20.08 5.45 -33.77
CA LEU A 199 -19.37 4.57 -32.84
C LEU A 199 -18.33 3.73 -33.58
N ARG A 200 -18.69 3.20 -34.76
CA ARG A 200 -17.76 2.47 -35.63
C ARG A 200 -16.52 3.29 -35.94
N ASP A 201 -16.72 4.51 -36.42
CA ASP A 201 -15.63 5.39 -36.86
C ASP A 201 -14.73 5.79 -35.68
N CYS A 202 -15.32 6.06 -34.51
CA CYS A 202 -14.56 6.37 -33.29
C CYS A 202 -13.79 5.15 -32.76
N LEU A 203 -14.38 3.96 -32.77
CA LEU A 203 -13.71 2.71 -32.38
C LEU A 203 -12.56 2.38 -33.33
N GLN A 204 -12.77 2.56 -34.64
CA GLN A 204 -11.72 2.38 -35.63
C GLN A 204 -10.57 3.38 -35.43
N ALA A 205 -10.87 4.64 -35.09
CA ALA A 205 -9.86 5.67 -34.83
C ALA A 205 -8.93 5.29 -33.66
N VAL A 206 -9.46 4.71 -32.59
CA VAL A 206 -8.66 4.24 -31.45
C VAL A 206 -7.99 2.88 -31.68
N GLY A 207 -8.19 2.27 -32.86
CA GLY A 207 -7.59 0.98 -33.22
C GLY A 207 -8.39 -0.25 -32.78
N MET A 208 -9.66 -0.09 -32.41
CA MET A 208 -10.56 -1.17 -32.01
C MET A 208 -11.51 -1.54 -33.14
N GLU A 209 -11.12 -2.49 -34.01
CA GLU A 209 -11.99 -2.96 -35.08
C GLU A 209 -13.10 -3.90 -34.56
N ARG A 210 -14.36 -3.61 -34.92
CA ARG A 210 -15.55 -4.40 -34.58
C ARG A 210 -16.43 -4.65 -35.80
N SER A 211 -17.11 -5.78 -35.82
CA SER A 211 -18.05 -6.13 -36.90
C SER A 211 -19.32 -5.29 -36.82
N ASP A 212 -19.99 -5.11 -37.96
CA ASP A 212 -21.30 -4.45 -38.06
C ASP A 212 -22.35 -5.10 -37.15
N GLU A 213 -22.29 -6.42 -37.03
CA GLU A 213 -23.15 -7.21 -36.15
C GLU A 213 -22.91 -6.86 -34.68
N TRP A 214 -21.65 -6.74 -34.25
CA TRP A 214 -21.30 -6.33 -32.89
C TRP A 214 -21.84 -4.94 -32.56
N ILE A 215 -21.71 -3.98 -33.48
CA ILE A 215 -22.17 -2.59 -33.29
C ILE A 215 -23.70 -2.55 -33.23
N HIS A 216 -24.39 -3.36 -34.04
CA HIS A 216 -25.84 -3.47 -34.01
C HIS A 216 -26.34 -4.08 -32.70
N GLU A 217 -25.77 -5.20 -32.26
CA GLU A 217 -26.11 -5.84 -30.99
C GLU A 217 -25.89 -4.89 -29.80
N PHE A 218 -24.81 -4.11 -29.81
CA PHE A 218 -24.49 -3.13 -28.77
C PHE A 218 -25.57 -2.03 -28.65
N GLY A 219 -26.14 -1.60 -29.78
CA GLY A 219 -27.16 -0.56 -29.82
C GLY A 219 -28.56 -1.03 -29.42
N GLU A 220 -28.89 -2.31 -29.63
CA GLU A 220 -30.25 -2.83 -29.53
C GLU A 220 -30.49 -3.72 -28.28
N GLU A 221 -29.51 -4.53 -27.84
CA GLU A 221 -29.69 -5.46 -26.72
C GLU A 221 -29.78 -4.76 -25.35
N ASP A 222 -30.30 -5.46 -24.33
CA ASP A 222 -30.14 -5.04 -22.94
C ASP A 222 -28.66 -4.95 -22.58
N LEU A 223 -28.25 -3.96 -21.78
CA LEU A 223 -26.84 -3.76 -21.41
C LEU A 223 -26.34 -4.81 -20.40
N ASP A 224 -27.25 -5.49 -19.69
CA ASP A 224 -26.90 -6.43 -18.63
C ASP A 224 -26.07 -7.65 -19.12
N PRO A 225 -26.37 -8.26 -20.27
CA PRO A 225 -25.50 -9.23 -20.93
C PRO A 225 -24.14 -8.70 -21.40
N TRP A 226 -23.95 -7.40 -21.55
CA TRP A 226 -22.75 -6.80 -22.14
C TRP A 226 -21.59 -6.58 -21.17
N TYR A 227 -21.86 -6.38 -19.88
CA TYR A 227 -20.79 -6.11 -18.90
C TYR A 227 -19.77 -7.27 -18.80
N PRO A 228 -20.19 -8.55 -18.68
CA PRO A 228 -19.25 -9.67 -18.67
C PRO A 228 -18.55 -9.84 -20.03
N LYS A 229 -19.23 -9.52 -21.14
CA LYS A 229 -18.64 -9.61 -22.49
C LYS A 229 -17.46 -8.65 -22.65
N LEU A 230 -17.57 -7.41 -22.14
CA LEU A 230 -16.55 -6.37 -22.29
C LEU A 230 -15.35 -6.55 -21.39
N LEU A 231 -15.58 -6.91 -20.13
CA LEU A 231 -14.49 -7.32 -19.26
C LEU A 231 -13.73 -8.47 -19.94
N GLY A 232 -14.45 -9.40 -20.60
CA GLY A 232 -13.92 -10.52 -21.40
C GLY A 232 -13.03 -10.15 -22.57
N TYR A 233 -13.01 -8.90 -23.01
CA TYR A 233 -12.13 -8.44 -24.09
C TYR A 233 -10.78 -7.91 -23.58
N GLY A 234 -10.56 -7.92 -22.26
CA GLY A 234 -9.37 -7.41 -21.62
C GLY A 234 -9.44 -5.92 -21.29
N TRP A 235 -8.64 -5.51 -20.31
CA TRP A 235 -8.60 -4.14 -19.77
C TRP A 235 -8.46 -3.06 -20.84
N GLU A 236 -7.53 -3.23 -21.77
CA GLU A 236 -7.17 -2.18 -22.72
C GLU A 236 -8.34 -1.86 -23.66
N GLN A 237 -9.06 -2.90 -24.14
CA GLN A 237 -10.23 -2.70 -25.00
C GLN A 237 -11.39 -2.04 -24.24
N PHE A 238 -11.55 -2.38 -22.96
CA PHE A 238 -12.51 -1.72 -22.09
C PHE A 238 -12.17 -0.23 -21.87
N ALA A 239 -10.92 0.07 -21.54
CA ALA A 239 -10.45 1.43 -21.34
C ALA A 239 -10.56 2.27 -22.63
N LEU A 240 -10.20 1.70 -23.79
CA LEU A 240 -10.36 2.36 -25.09
C LEU A 240 -11.82 2.68 -25.39
N LEU A 241 -12.75 1.75 -25.15
CA LEU A 241 -14.19 1.99 -25.32
C LEU A 241 -14.66 3.18 -24.46
N ALA A 242 -14.23 3.26 -23.20
CA ALA A 242 -14.58 4.37 -22.32
C ALA A 242 -13.99 5.71 -22.82
N LEU A 243 -12.72 5.72 -23.22
CA LEU A 243 -12.04 6.92 -23.73
C LEU A 243 -12.58 7.40 -25.09
N THR A 244 -13.15 6.49 -25.88
CA THR A 244 -13.72 6.79 -27.21
C THR A 244 -14.84 7.84 -27.10
N LEU A 245 -15.52 7.94 -25.96
CA LEU A 245 -16.55 8.95 -25.69
C LEU A 245 -16.07 10.40 -25.74
N ASN A 246 -14.77 10.62 -25.59
CA ASN A 246 -14.20 11.95 -25.69
C ASN A 246 -14.20 12.47 -27.13
N ILE A 247 -14.04 11.61 -28.15
CA ILE A 247 -13.97 12.01 -29.56
C ILE A 247 -15.26 12.73 -30.02
N PRO A 248 -16.46 12.14 -29.86
CA PRO A 248 -17.68 12.82 -30.28
C PRO A 248 -18.03 14.02 -29.39
N HIS A 249 -17.58 14.03 -28.12
CA HIS A 249 -17.71 15.22 -27.28
C HIS A 249 -16.84 16.37 -27.81
N ASP A 250 -15.57 16.09 -28.11
CA ASP A 250 -14.61 17.04 -28.67
C ASP A 250 -15.06 17.54 -30.06
N GLY A 251 -15.73 16.71 -30.87
CA GLY A 251 -16.24 17.11 -32.18
C GLY A 251 -17.57 17.85 -32.15
N GLY A 252 -18.52 17.39 -31.32
CA GLY A 252 -19.88 17.92 -31.31
C GLY A 252 -20.12 19.07 -30.33
N VAL A 253 -19.47 19.04 -29.16
CA VAL A 253 -19.62 20.08 -28.13
C VAL A 253 -18.52 21.12 -28.25
N LEU A 254 -17.27 20.70 -28.46
CA LEU A 254 -16.12 21.59 -28.49
C LEU A 254 -15.73 22.06 -29.90
N GLU A 255 -16.22 21.39 -30.94
CA GLU A 255 -15.87 21.65 -32.35
C GLU A 255 -14.35 21.67 -32.59
N LEU A 256 -13.61 20.74 -31.98
CA LEU A 256 -12.16 20.72 -32.03
C LEU A 256 -11.63 20.26 -33.41
N PRO A 257 -10.64 20.96 -34.01
CA PRO A 257 -10.18 20.70 -35.37
C PRO A 257 -9.64 19.28 -35.62
N TYR A 258 -9.09 18.64 -34.59
CA TYR A 258 -8.50 17.31 -34.76
C TYR A 258 -9.56 16.25 -35.12
N VAL A 259 -10.84 16.47 -34.76
CA VAL A 259 -11.94 15.57 -35.07
C VAL A 259 -12.33 15.69 -36.55
N ASP A 260 -12.30 16.91 -37.09
CA ASP A 260 -12.45 17.14 -38.52
C ASP A 260 -11.30 16.50 -39.32
N ASP A 261 -10.07 16.58 -38.83
CA ASP A 261 -8.92 15.92 -39.45
C ASP A 261 -9.05 14.39 -39.43
N LEU A 262 -9.60 13.85 -38.33
CA LEU A 262 -9.80 12.41 -38.12
C LEU A 262 -10.81 11.82 -39.12
N PHE A 263 -11.94 12.49 -39.34
CA PHE A 263 -13.01 11.99 -40.22
C PHE A 263 -13.00 12.59 -41.64
N GLY A 264 -12.26 13.68 -41.85
CA GLY A 264 -12.24 14.45 -43.09
C GLY A 264 -11.16 14.07 -44.11
N ASN A 265 -10.28 13.09 -43.81
CA ASN A 265 -9.14 12.70 -44.66
C ASN A 265 -8.18 13.87 -45.02
N GLN A 266 -8.07 14.89 -44.16
CA GLN A 266 -7.25 16.09 -44.39
C GLN A 266 -5.86 16.03 -43.72
N GLY A 267 -5.57 14.98 -42.93
CA GLY A 267 -4.32 14.86 -42.17
C GLY A 267 -3.15 14.21 -42.91
N ASP A 268 -1.93 14.45 -42.40
CA ASP A 268 -0.63 13.96 -42.94
C ASP A 268 -0.41 12.43 -42.80
N GLY A 269 -1.46 11.65 -42.50
CA GLY A 269 -1.41 10.19 -42.34
C GLY A 269 -0.98 9.67 -40.96
N GLY A 270 -0.76 10.56 -39.98
CA GLY A 270 -0.52 10.19 -38.58
C GLY A 270 -1.80 10.22 -37.72
N LEU A 271 -1.85 9.40 -36.67
CA LEU A 271 -2.92 9.46 -35.66
C LEU A 271 -2.93 10.84 -34.97
N PRO A 272 -4.10 11.50 -34.82
CA PRO A 272 -4.20 12.74 -34.06
C PRO A 272 -3.70 12.57 -32.63
N LEU A 273 -3.07 13.62 -32.10
CA LEU A 273 -2.43 13.59 -30.78
C LEU A 273 -3.36 13.11 -29.64
N PRO A 274 -4.63 13.57 -29.53
CA PRO A 274 -5.54 13.08 -28.50
C PRO A 274 -5.84 11.58 -28.61
N VAL A 275 -5.97 11.05 -29.83
CA VAL A 275 -6.26 9.63 -30.07
C VAL A 275 -5.06 8.76 -29.68
N ALA A 276 -3.83 9.17 -30.04
CA ALA A 276 -2.62 8.49 -29.61
C ALA A 276 -2.45 8.52 -28.08
N ALA A 277 -2.80 9.64 -27.43
CA ALA A 277 -2.79 9.73 -25.97
C ALA A 277 -3.84 8.81 -25.30
N MET A 278 -5.02 8.62 -25.90
CA MET A 278 -6.01 7.65 -25.40
C MET A 278 -5.47 6.22 -25.41
N GLN A 279 -4.75 5.83 -26.47
CA GLN A 279 -4.09 4.52 -26.55
C GLN A 279 -3.02 4.35 -25.45
N GLU A 280 -2.21 5.38 -25.21
CA GLU A 280 -1.21 5.37 -24.14
C GLU A 280 -1.84 5.27 -22.73
N VAL A 281 -2.98 5.92 -22.49
CA VAL A 281 -3.73 5.81 -21.23
C VAL A 281 -4.28 4.39 -21.04
N ALA A 282 -4.92 3.82 -22.06
CA ALA A 282 -5.46 2.47 -21.98
C ALA A 282 -4.36 1.42 -21.70
N ALA A 283 -3.21 1.55 -22.37
CA ALA A 283 -2.05 0.67 -22.19
C ALA A 283 -1.37 0.81 -20.80
N SER A 284 -1.56 1.95 -20.11
CA SER A 284 -0.91 2.25 -18.83
C SER A 284 -1.38 1.36 -17.67
N ARG A 285 -2.55 0.70 -17.78
CA ARG A 285 -3.13 -0.18 -16.74
C ARG A 285 -3.22 0.49 -15.37
N MET A 286 -3.63 1.74 -15.36
CA MET A 286 -3.67 2.55 -14.15
C MET A 286 -5.05 3.17 -13.98
N ILE A 287 -5.46 3.28 -12.72
CA ILE A 287 -6.66 3.99 -12.30
C ILE A 287 -6.32 4.99 -11.21
N CYS A 288 -7.18 5.97 -11.01
CA CYS A 288 -7.15 6.88 -9.89
C CYS A 288 -8.48 6.77 -9.13
N LEU A 289 -8.42 6.50 -7.82
CA LEU A 289 -9.57 6.59 -6.93
C LEU A 289 -9.56 7.96 -6.23
N GLU A 290 -10.67 8.68 -6.23
CA GLU A 290 -10.85 9.97 -5.56
C GLU A 290 -11.98 9.89 -4.54
N ASN A 291 -11.84 10.49 -3.35
CA ASN A 291 -12.98 10.56 -2.43
C ASN A 291 -14.04 11.54 -2.95
N ILE A 292 -15.31 11.18 -2.82
CA ILE A 292 -16.42 12.06 -3.22
C ILE A 292 -16.36 13.36 -2.40
N GLY A 293 -16.32 14.50 -3.10
CA GLY A 293 -16.29 15.82 -2.49
C GLY A 293 -17.65 16.24 -1.91
N TYR A 294 -17.64 17.01 -0.82
CA TYR A 294 -18.86 17.57 -0.21
C TYR A 294 -19.58 18.59 -1.12
N ASP A 295 -18.89 19.12 -2.13
CA ASP A 295 -19.38 20.16 -3.05
C ASP A 295 -19.91 19.59 -4.39
N ASP A 296 -19.74 18.29 -4.65
CA ASP A 296 -20.04 17.66 -5.95
C ASP A 296 -21.48 17.07 -5.97
N VAL A 297 -22.39 17.85 -6.57
CA VAL A 297 -23.63 17.45 -7.27
C VAL A 297 -24.76 16.72 -6.49
N TYR A 298 -24.54 16.15 -5.32
CA TYR A 298 -25.58 15.39 -4.60
C TYR A 298 -26.19 16.13 -3.40
N PRO A 299 -27.51 15.99 -3.15
CA PRO A 299 -28.21 16.84 -2.20
C PRO A 299 -27.61 16.70 -0.79
N PRO A 300 -27.34 17.83 -0.08
CA PRO A 300 -26.63 17.90 1.20
C PRO A 300 -27.34 17.23 2.41
N ASN A 301 -28.35 16.39 2.16
CA ASN A 301 -29.22 15.79 3.16
C ASN A 301 -28.98 14.28 3.38
N GLN A 302 -27.95 13.67 2.77
CA GLN A 302 -27.56 12.28 3.04
C GLN A 302 -26.09 12.21 3.51
N PRO A 303 -25.82 12.45 4.81
CA PRO A 303 -24.46 12.56 5.37
C PRO A 303 -23.67 11.24 5.48
N ASP A 304 -24.26 10.10 5.09
CA ASP A 304 -23.66 8.77 5.26
C ASP A 304 -23.15 8.14 3.95
N TRP A 305 -23.09 8.91 2.86
CA TRP A 305 -22.59 8.40 1.58
C TRP A 305 -21.12 8.03 1.69
N ARG A 306 -20.83 6.79 1.30
CA ARG A 306 -19.47 6.26 1.18
C ARG A 306 -19.24 5.91 -0.27
N GLY A 307 -18.06 6.18 -0.82
CA GLY A 307 -17.72 5.85 -2.19
C GLY A 307 -16.49 6.59 -2.70
N TRP A 308 -16.07 6.24 -3.91
CA TRP A 308 -14.94 6.83 -4.61
C TRP A 308 -15.32 7.14 -6.05
N GLU A 309 -14.97 8.31 -6.55
CA GLU A 309 -14.94 8.56 -7.99
C GLU A 309 -13.71 7.88 -8.60
N VAL A 310 -13.84 7.34 -9.81
CA VAL A 310 -12.75 6.57 -10.41
C VAL A 310 -12.52 6.94 -11.86
N SER A 311 -11.28 7.28 -12.15
CA SER A 311 -10.86 7.72 -13.47
C SER A 311 -9.73 6.83 -13.99
N LEU A 312 -9.63 6.71 -15.31
CA LEU A 312 -8.44 6.13 -15.93
C LEU A 312 -7.23 7.00 -15.59
N ALA A 313 -6.08 6.39 -15.38
CA ALA A 313 -4.86 7.12 -15.06
C ALA A 313 -3.69 6.63 -15.89
N ALA A 314 -2.64 7.44 -15.93
CA ALA A 314 -1.40 7.11 -16.62
C ALA A 314 -0.22 7.85 -16.00
N LYS A 315 0.98 7.34 -16.29
CA LYS A 315 2.24 7.98 -15.91
C LYS A 315 2.80 8.73 -17.11
N LEU A 316 3.13 10.00 -16.93
CA LEU A 316 3.90 10.81 -17.87
C LEU A 316 5.35 10.33 -17.88
N SER A 317 5.81 9.81 -19.01
CA SER A 317 7.17 9.27 -19.18
C SER A 317 7.56 9.25 -20.66
N ASP A 318 8.79 8.82 -20.93
CA ASP A 318 9.26 8.55 -22.29
C ASP A 318 8.47 7.42 -22.99
N GLU A 319 7.74 6.59 -22.22
CA GLU A 319 6.85 5.53 -22.72
C GLU A 319 5.46 6.06 -23.09
N THR A 320 5.10 7.28 -22.67
CA THR A 320 3.83 7.95 -22.98
C THR A 320 4.07 9.34 -23.62
N PRO A 321 4.75 9.40 -24.79
CA PRO A 321 5.16 10.65 -25.40
C PRO A 321 3.98 11.50 -25.89
N SER A 322 2.91 10.89 -26.40
CA SER A 322 1.74 11.60 -26.91
C SER A 322 0.94 12.23 -25.77
N LEU A 323 0.76 11.49 -24.68
CA LEU A 323 0.14 11.94 -23.45
C LEU A 323 0.95 13.07 -22.81
N THR A 324 2.27 12.93 -22.74
CA THR A 324 3.17 13.96 -22.20
C THR A 324 3.08 15.25 -23.00
N LYS A 325 3.03 15.15 -24.33
CA LYS A 325 2.84 16.32 -25.20
C LYS A 325 1.45 16.95 -25.02
N LEU A 326 0.39 16.14 -25.03
CA LEU A 326 -0.98 16.62 -24.84
C LEU A 326 -1.13 17.34 -23.50
N TRP A 327 -0.57 16.79 -22.42
CA TRP A 327 -0.59 17.43 -21.11
C TRP A 327 0.14 18.78 -21.11
N SER A 328 1.28 18.88 -21.80
CA SER A 328 1.98 20.15 -21.95
C SER A 328 1.12 21.18 -22.69
N ASP A 329 0.53 20.79 -23.82
CA ASP A 329 -0.31 21.66 -24.65
C ASP A 329 -1.56 22.13 -23.87
N THR A 330 -2.22 21.24 -23.12
CA THR A 330 -3.36 21.58 -22.25
C THR A 330 -2.98 22.58 -21.15
N LYS A 331 -1.86 22.36 -20.46
CA LYS A 331 -1.36 23.28 -19.42
C LYS A 331 -1.08 24.67 -20.00
N ASP A 332 -0.39 24.72 -21.13
CA ASP A 332 0.01 25.98 -21.75
C ASP A 332 -1.19 26.75 -22.30
N ALA A 333 -2.17 26.06 -22.89
CA ALA A 333 -3.40 26.64 -23.39
C ALA A 333 -4.25 27.24 -22.25
N LEU A 334 -4.50 26.47 -21.19
CA LEU A 334 -5.26 26.92 -20.02
C LEU A 334 -4.54 28.07 -19.29
N ARG A 335 -3.23 27.95 -19.08
CA ARG A 335 -2.43 29.03 -18.49
C ARG A 335 -2.53 30.30 -19.33
N SER A 336 -2.38 30.20 -20.65
CA SER A 336 -2.50 31.34 -21.56
C SER A 336 -3.89 31.96 -21.53
N ALA A 337 -4.95 31.16 -21.40
CA ALA A 337 -6.33 31.64 -21.25
C ALA A 337 -6.53 32.39 -19.93
N LEU A 338 -6.05 31.84 -18.81
CA LEU A 338 -6.11 32.48 -17.49
C LEU A 338 -5.34 33.81 -17.48
N LEU A 339 -4.16 33.86 -18.12
CA LEU A 339 -3.36 35.09 -18.23
C LEU A 339 -4.02 36.17 -19.11
N ARG A 340 -4.86 35.79 -20.08
CA ARG A 340 -5.66 36.76 -20.84
C ARG A 340 -6.75 37.39 -19.99
N ILE A 341 -7.33 36.63 -19.06
CA ILE A 341 -8.34 37.12 -18.12
C ILE A 341 -7.70 37.99 -17.04
N ASN A 342 -6.59 37.53 -16.47
CA ASN A 342 -5.83 38.26 -15.46
C ASN A 342 -4.32 38.25 -15.80
N PRO A 343 -3.82 39.28 -16.49
CA PRO A 343 -2.40 39.37 -16.85
C PRO A 343 -1.45 39.39 -15.65
N HIS A 344 -1.90 39.88 -14.48
CA HIS A 344 -1.10 39.93 -13.26
C HIS A 344 -0.77 38.54 -12.71
N ALA A 345 -1.58 37.53 -13.03
CA ALA A 345 -1.31 36.13 -12.66
C ALA A 345 -0.02 35.56 -13.26
N SER A 346 0.61 36.24 -14.23
CA SER A 346 1.92 35.85 -14.77
C SER A 346 3.06 36.00 -13.76
N GLU A 347 2.88 36.88 -12.77
CA GLU A 347 3.89 37.21 -11.77
C GLU A 347 3.78 36.35 -10.50
N SER A 348 2.70 35.56 -10.36
CA SER A 348 2.41 34.82 -9.13
C SER A 348 1.51 33.60 -9.36
N THR A 349 2.01 32.41 -9.00
CA THR A 349 1.21 31.16 -8.97
C THR A 349 -0.03 31.29 -8.08
N ARG A 350 0.05 32.08 -7.01
CA ARG A 350 -1.08 32.34 -6.11
C ARG A 350 -2.19 33.12 -6.82
N GLU A 351 -1.84 34.12 -7.61
CA GLU A 351 -2.81 34.90 -8.39
C GLU A 351 -3.41 34.07 -9.52
N LEU A 352 -2.60 33.21 -10.16
CA LEU A 352 -3.09 32.24 -11.14
C LEU A 352 -4.12 31.28 -10.53
N ALA A 353 -3.78 30.68 -9.38
CA ALA A 353 -4.67 29.79 -8.63
C ALA A 353 -5.94 30.48 -8.11
N ALA A 354 -5.86 31.76 -7.73
CA ALA A 354 -7.01 32.55 -7.33
C ALA A 354 -7.93 32.87 -8.53
N THR A 355 -7.34 33.21 -9.68
CA THR A 355 -8.07 33.44 -10.93
C THR A 355 -8.79 32.17 -11.37
N TYR A 356 -8.07 31.05 -11.37
CA TYR A 356 -8.63 29.73 -11.63
C TYR A 356 -9.83 29.42 -10.72
N ARG A 357 -9.67 29.52 -9.38
CA ARG A 357 -10.75 29.24 -8.41
C ARG A 357 -11.97 30.12 -8.61
N LEU A 358 -11.79 31.37 -9.03
CA LEU A 358 -12.89 32.29 -9.30
C LEU A 358 -13.69 31.86 -10.53
N ILE A 359 -13.01 31.38 -11.58
CA ILE A 359 -13.65 30.87 -12.79
C ILE A 359 -14.32 29.52 -12.52
N ALA A 360 -13.62 28.59 -11.85
CA ALA A 360 -14.13 27.27 -11.51
C ALA A 360 -15.40 27.30 -10.64
N ARG A 361 -15.56 28.32 -9.79
CA ARG A 361 -16.77 28.51 -8.96
C ARG A 361 -17.94 29.16 -9.69
N HIS A 362 -17.75 29.67 -10.91
CA HIS A 362 -18.80 30.31 -11.69
C HIS A 362 -19.46 29.31 -12.66
N SER A 363 -20.71 29.56 -13.05
CA SER A 363 -21.49 28.69 -13.95
C SER A 363 -20.92 28.56 -15.38
N ASP A 364 -19.92 29.38 -15.73
CA ASP A 364 -19.31 29.43 -17.07
C ASP A 364 -18.01 28.63 -17.16
N TRP A 365 -17.69 27.83 -16.14
CA TRP A 365 -16.49 26.98 -16.08
C TRP A 365 -16.35 26.08 -17.31
N ASN A 366 -17.43 25.35 -17.65
CA ASN A 366 -17.45 24.47 -18.82
C ASN A 366 -17.13 25.29 -20.08
N THR A 367 -17.87 26.37 -20.34
CA THR A 367 -17.62 27.24 -21.51
C THR A 367 -16.21 27.82 -21.58
N PHE A 368 -15.57 28.12 -20.43
CA PHE A 368 -14.19 28.61 -20.40
C PHE A 368 -13.18 27.54 -20.81
N VAL A 369 -13.27 26.35 -20.21
CA VAL A 369 -12.34 25.23 -20.44
C VAL A 369 -12.51 24.69 -21.85
N GLU A 370 -13.76 24.49 -22.27
CA GLU A 370 -14.17 23.97 -23.57
C GLU A 370 -13.62 24.80 -24.75
N GLY A 371 -13.50 26.12 -24.61
CA GLY A 371 -13.05 27.01 -25.68
C GLY A 371 -11.53 27.12 -25.87
N VAL A 372 -10.71 26.44 -25.06
CA VAL A 372 -9.25 26.66 -25.07
C VAL A 372 -8.39 25.39 -25.06
N ILE A 373 -8.91 24.26 -24.60
CA ILE A 373 -8.14 23.02 -24.48
C ILE A 373 -7.97 22.31 -25.84
N PRO A 374 -6.89 21.53 -26.02
CA PRO A 374 -6.70 20.72 -27.23
C PRO A 374 -7.55 19.44 -27.27
N SER A 375 -8.02 18.97 -26.11
CA SER A 375 -8.96 17.85 -25.95
C SER A 375 -9.47 17.83 -24.49
N ILE A 376 -10.69 17.34 -24.28
CA ILE A 376 -11.26 17.15 -22.94
C ILE A 376 -10.50 16.10 -22.10
N LEU A 377 -9.77 15.18 -22.77
CA LEU A 377 -9.13 14.01 -22.15
C LEU A 377 -8.35 14.30 -20.85
N LEU A 378 -7.67 15.44 -20.73
CA LEU A 378 -6.87 15.79 -19.53
C LEU A 378 -7.39 17.03 -18.80
N ALA A 379 -8.62 17.46 -19.08
CA ALA A 379 -9.21 18.69 -18.58
C ALA A 379 -10.27 18.47 -17.48
N GLU A 380 -10.31 17.27 -16.90
CA GLU A 380 -11.15 16.92 -15.75
C GLU A 380 -10.99 17.95 -14.62
N ARG A 381 -12.11 18.41 -14.05
CA ARG A 381 -12.14 19.51 -13.07
C ARG A 381 -11.25 19.24 -11.86
N THR A 382 -11.29 18.02 -11.32
CA THR A 382 -10.48 17.63 -10.17
C THR A 382 -9.00 17.68 -10.54
N GLN A 383 -8.59 17.09 -11.67
CA GLN A 383 -7.22 17.22 -12.18
C GLN A 383 -6.76 18.68 -12.31
N LEU A 384 -7.62 19.57 -12.80
CA LEU A 384 -7.30 20.98 -12.92
C LEU A 384 -7.20 21.70 -11.57
N ASP A 385 -7.97 21.29 -10.56
CA ASP A 385 -7.85 21.81 -9.19
C ASP A 385 -6.46 21.54 -8.59
N PHE A 386 -5.90 20.35 -8.86
CA PHE A 386 -4.54 20.01 -8.45
C PHE A 386 -3.47 20.71 -9.31
N LEU A 387 -3.70 20.87 -10.62
CA LEU A 387 -2.79 21.58 -11.53
C LEU A 387 -2.62 23.06 -11.16
N PHE A 388 -3.75 23.73 -10.90
CA PHE A 388 -3.80 25.16 -10.57
C PHE A 388 -3.94 25.40 -9.06
N ALA A 389 -3.52 24.43 -8.24
CA ALA A 389 -3.31 24.65 -6.83
C ALA A 389 -2.32 25.81 -6.62
N GLU A 390 -2.46 26.54 -5.51
CA GLU A 390 -1.55 27.65 -5.21
C GLU A 390 -0.07 27.22 -5.11
N ASP A 391 0.18 25.93 -4.85
CA ASP A 391 1.51 25.34 -4.74
C ASP A 391 2.13 25.00 -6.12
N GLY A 392 1.41 25.26 -7.22
CA GLY A 392 1.84 24.97 -8.59
C GLY A 392 1.41 23.58 -9.07
N PRO A 393 1.94 23.09 -10.21
CA PRO A 393 1.61 21.76 -10.74
C PRO A 393 2.14 20.63 -9.82
N PRO A 394 1.54 19.43 -9.84
CA PRO A 394 2.04 18.27 -9.09
C PRO A 394 3.50 17.94 -9.38
N ASP A 395 4.20 17.44 -8.37
CA ASP A 395 5.60 17.01 -8.43
C ASP A 395 5.76 15.50 -8.72
N HIS A 396 4.65 14.77 -8.84
CA HIS A 396 4.60 13.39 -9.32
C HIS A 396 4.14 13.31 -10.79
N PRO A 397 4.51 12.26 -11.53
CA PRO A 397 4.25 12.14 -12.96
C PRO A 397 2.87 11.56 -13.30
N TYR A 398 1.93 11.48 -12.37
CA TYR A 398 0.66 10.79 -12.59
C TYR A 398 -0.45 11.75 -12.97
N VAL A 399 -1.23 11.38 -13.98
CA VAL A 399 -2.39 12.14 -14.47
C VAL A 399 -3.60 11.22 -14.59
N CYS A 400 -4.77 11.81 -14.44
CA CYS A 400 -6.07 11.23 -14.69
C CYS A 400 -6.54 11.61 -16.10
N ALA A 401 -7.25 10.70 -16.74
CA ALA A 401 -7.93 10.91 -17.99
C ALA A 401 -9.44 11.00 -17.73
N GLU A 402 -10.06 12.02 -18.30
CA GLU A 402 -11.51 12.13 -18.36
C GLU A 402 -12.04 11.02 -19.28
N ALA A 403 -12.79 10.08 -18.72
CA ALA A 403 -13.38 8.97 -19.47
C ALA A 403 -14.89 9.13 -19.65
N GLY A 404 -15.34 10.39 -19.82
CA GLY A 404 -16.76 10.74 -19.94
C GLY A 404 -17.60 10.34 -18.73
N PHE A 405 -17.77 11.25 -17.76
CA PHE A 405 -18.78 11.14 -16.69
C PHE A 405 -18.73 9.85 -15.83
N THR A 406 -17.54 9.28 -15.63
CA THR A 406 -17.31 7.99 -14.94
C THR A 406 -17.21 8.11 -13.41
N GLY A 407 -18.06 8.95 -12.81
CA GLY A 407 -18.21 9.01 -11.36
C GLY A 407 -19.08 7.86 -10.85
N LEU A 408 -18.46 6.76 -10.43
CA LEU A 408 -19.17 5.63 -9.82
C LEU A 408 -19.32 5.82 -8.30
N VAL A 409 -20.51 6.15 -7.80
CA VAL A 409 -20.79 6.10 -6.36
C VAL A 409 -21.06 4.65 -5.95
N ILE A 410 -20.27 4.11 -5.03
CA ILE A 410 -20.41 2.73 -4.54
C ILE A 410 -20.96 2.76 -3.12
N ASP A 411 -22.20 2.36 -2.92
CA ASP A 411 -22.86 2.30 -1.61
C ASP A 411 -22.33 1.17 -0.71
N GLY A 412 -21.07 1.27 -0.27
CA GLY A 412 -20.48 0.36 0.70
C GLY A 412 -18.97 0.13 0.55
N PRO A 413 -18.35 -0.56 1.52
CA PRO A 413 -16.94 -0.91 1.46
C PRO A 413 -16.68 -1.89 0.31
N LEU A 414 -15.73 -1.54 -0.55
CA LEU A 414 -15.24 -2.37 -1.65
C LEU A 414 -14.77 -3.75 -1.13
N LEU A 415 -15.24 -4.83 -1.75
CA LEU A 415 -14.87 -6.21 -1.42
C LEU A 415 -13.37 -6.40 -1.62
N GLY A 416 -12.57 -6.74 -0.61
CA GLY A 416 -11.11 -6.88 -0.79
C GLY A 416 -10.33 -5.56 -0.70
N TRP A 417 -11.01 -4.43 -0.53
CA TRP A 417 -10.37 -3.18 -0.12
C TRP A 417 -9.91 -3.27 1.34
N PRO A 418 -8.80 -2.60 1.72
CA PRO A 418 -8.25 -2.69 3.06
C PRO A 418 -9.26 -2.40 4.17
N VAL A 419 -9.31 -3.28 5.17
CA VAL A 419 -10.13 -3.04 6.36
C VAL A 419 -9.45 -1.98 7.23
N VAL A 420 -10.14 -0.87 7.46
CA VAL A 420 -9.64 0.26 8.24
C VAL A 420 -9.64 -0.08 9.74
N VAL A 421 -8.50 0.10 10.40
CA VAL A 421 -8.32 -0.02 11.85
C VAL A 421 -7.93 1.34 12.42
N GLU A 422 -8.66 1.80 13.42
CA GLU A 422 -8.42 3.06 14.11
C GLU A 422 -7.78 2.78 15.46
N LEU A 423 -6.53 3.21 15.63
CA LEU A 423 -5.72 2.98 16.83
C LEU A 423 -5.97 4.04 17.92
N ASP A 424 -6.60 5.15 17.56
CA ASP A 424 -6.96 6.28 18.41
C ASP A 424 -8.44 6.36 18.78
N ASP A 425 -9.28 5.54 18.16
CA ASP A 425 -10.70 5.34 18.51
C ASP A 425 -10.98 3.86 18.78
N PRO A 426 -10.51 3.32 19.92
CA PRO A 426 -10.63 1.89 20.24
C PRO A 426 -12.09 1.50 20.49
N ILE A 427 -12.48 0.31 20.04
CA ILE A 427 -13.80 -0.27 20.34
C ILE A 427 -14.05 -0.42 21.85
N ASP A 428 -15.33 -0.43 22.25
CA ASP A 428 -15.72 -0.86 23.59
C ASP A 428 -15.63 -2.39 23.68
N ALA A 429 -14.60 -2.88 24.37
CA ALA A 429 -14.32 -4.30 24.52
C ALA A 429 -15.43 -5.07 25.27
N ASP A 430 -16.10 -4.44 26.25
CA ASP A 430 -17.21 -5.07 26.98
C ASP A 430 -18.44 -5.18 26.07
N SER A 431 -18.76 -4.11 25.35
CA SER A 431 -19.87 -4.13 24.39
C SER A 431 -19.64 -5.15 23.26
N TRP A 432 -18.40 -5.24 22.74
CA TRP A 432 -18.01 -6.23 21.74
C TRP A 432 -18.14 -7.66 22.28
N LEU A 433 -17.68 -7.91 23.50
CA LEU A 433 -17.77 -9.22 24.15
C LEU A 433 -19.23 -9.66 24.33
N THR A 434 -20.09 -8.76 24.82
CA THR A 434 -21.53 -9.05 25.02
C THR A 434 -22.23 -9.32 23.69
N ALA A 435 -21.94 -8.55 22.64
CA ALA A 435 -22.50 -8.76 21.31
C ALA A 435 -22.02 -10.10 20.71
N GLY A 436 -20.73 -10.40 20.82
CA GLY A 436 -20.13 -11.65 20.36
C GLY A 436 -20.74 -12.88 21.04
N PHE A 437 -20.93 -12.83 22.36
CA PHE A 437 -21.58 -13.92 23.10
C PHE A 437 -23.06 -14.05 22.75
N SER A 438 -23.77 -12.95 22.60
CA SER A 438 -25.19 -12.95 22.23
C SER A 438 -25.41 -13.57 20.84
N ALA A 439 -24.48 -13.34 19.90
CA ALA A 439 -24.49 -13.98 18.58
C ALA A 439 -24.33 -15.51 18.65
N LEU A 440 -23.69 -16.07 19.69
CA LEU A 440 -23.60 -17.53 19.89
C LEU A 440 -24.94 -18.15 20.33
N LEU A 441 -25.80 -17.36 20.98
CA LEU A 441 -27.08 -17.81 21.54
C LEU A 441 -28.26 -17.61 20.57
N GLY A 442 -28.11 -16.71 19.60
CA GLY A 442 -29.09 -16.54 18.53
C GLY A 442 -28.90 -17.62 17.48
N SER A 443 -29.92 -18.46 17.24
CA SER A 443 -30.02 -19.11 15.93
C SER A 443 -30.21 -17.98 14.91
N GLU A 444 -29.32 -17.84 13.94
CA GLU A 444 -29.74 -17.30 12.65
C GLU A 444 -30.79 -18.27 12.10
N SER A 445 -32.05 -18.09 12.51
CA SER A 445 -33.15 -18.66 11.77
C SER A 445 -33.24 -17.83 10.50
N GLU A 446 -32.51 -18.23 9.47
CA GLU A 446 -33.04 -18.03 8.13
C GLU A 446 -34.47 -18.60 8.15
N PRO A 447 -35.50 -17.83 7.76
CA PRO A 447 -36.77 -18.44 7.45
C PRO A 447 -36.48 -19.52 6.40
N PRO A 448 -36.97 -20.77 6.55
CA PRO A 448 -36.67 -21.82 5.59
C PRO A 448 -37.01 -21.29 4.20
N ALA A 449 -36.05 -21.38 3.28
CA ALA A 449 -36.24 -20.97 1.90
C ALA A 449 -37.58 -21.53 1.41
N ILE A 450 -38.52 -20.64 1.12
CA ILE A 450 -39.77 -21.01 0.45
C ILE A 450 -39.32 -21.58 -0.89
N ARG A 451 -39.38 -22.90 -1.05
CA ARG A 451 -39.15 -23.53 -2.35
C ARG A 451 -40.12 -22.89 -3.36
N ASP A 452 -39.55 -22.36 -4.44
CA ASP A 452 -40.24 -21.64 -5.52
C ASP A 452 -41.41 -22.44 -6.15
N GLU A 453 -41.48 -23.75 -5.95
CA GLU A 453 -42.59 -24.57 -6.44
C GLU A 453 -43.95 -24.13 -5.88
N PHE A 454 -44.02 -23.69 -4.62
CA PHE A 454 -45.30 -23.25 -4.01
C PHE A 454 -45.71 -21.83 -4.45
N LEU A 455 -44.74 -20.92 -4.62
CA LEU A 455 -45.00 -19.58 -5.13
C LEU A 455 -45.44 -19.60 -6.60
N THR A 456 -44.88 -20.51 -7.40
CA THR A 456 -45.28 -20.68 -8.80
C THR A 456 -46.71 -21.23 -8.91
N GLU A 457 -47.11 -22.14 -8.00
CA GLU A 457 -48.48 -22.69 -7.94
C GLU A 457 -49.50 -21.65 -7.44
N VAL A 458 -49.11 -20.76 -6.51
CA VAL A 458 -50.00 -19.75 -5.92
C VAL A 458 -50.10 -18.47 -6.78
N VAL A 459 -48.99 -18.01 -7.36
CA VAL A 459 -48.95 -16.80 -8.20
C VAL A 459 -49.58 -17.04 -9.57
N GLY A 460 -49.58 -18.29 -10.06
CA GLY A 460 -50.27 -18.67 -11.29
C GLY A 460 -51.79 -18.58 -11.26
N HIS A 461 -52.42 -18.28 -10.11
CA HIS A 461 -53.89 -18.32 -9.95
C HIS A 461 -54.57 -17.02 -9.51
N VAL A 462 -53.87 -15.88 -9.39
CA VAL A 462 -54.52 -14.65 -8.88
C VAL A 462 -54.18 -13.42 -9.70
N VAL A 463 -54.95 -13.23 -10.76
CA VAL A 463 -55.27 -11.91 -11.34
C VAL A 463 -56.59 -11.47 -10.68
N GLY A 464 -56.58 -10.45 -9.82
CA GLY A 464 -57.81 -9.84 -9.28
C GLY A 464 -57.65 -9.13 -7.92
N ASP A 465 -57.95 -7.83 -7.92
CA ASP A 465 -57.52 -6.79 -6.97
C ASP A 465 -58.16 -6.70 -5.56
N ASP A 466 -58.83 -7.72 -5.00
CA ASP A 466 -59.67 -7.49 -3.78
C ASP A 466 -59.43 -8.45 -2.58
N PHE A 467 -58.26 -9.09 -2.46
CA PHE A 467 -58.01 -10.12 -1.42
C PHE A 467 -56.84 -9.84 -0.45
N GLY A 468 -56.46 -8.57 -0.26
CA GLY A 468 -55.31 -8.18 0.60
C GLY A 468 -55.56 -8.24 2.11
N ASP A 469 -56.79 -8.02 2.56
CA ASP A 469 -57.09 -7.87 4.00
C ASP A 469 -57.37 -9.19 4.74
N GLU A 470 -57.90 -10.20 4.03
CA GLU A 470 -58.27 -11.47 4.66
C GLU A 470 -57.05 -12.38 4.92
N ILE A 471 -56.01 -12.30 4.08
CA ILE A 471 -54.77 -13.07 4.23
C ILE A 471 -53.91 -12.53 5.37
N ARG A 472 -53.80 -11.20 5.49
CA ARG A 472 -53.08 -10.53 6.60
C ARG A 472 -53.69 -10.89 7.97
N THR A 473 -55.02 -10.92 8.06
CA THR A 473 -55.73 -11.26 9.30
C THR A 473 -55.57 -12.74 9.69
N LYS A 474 -55.46 -13.65 8.72
CA LYS A 474 -55.19 -15.09 8.98
C LYS A 474 -53.72 -15.36 9.32
N PHE A 475 -52.79 -14.59 8.75
CA PHE A 475 -51.36 -14.67 9.02
C PHE A 475 -51.01 -14.17 10.44
N GLU A 476 -51.65 -13.10 10.91
CA GLU A 476 -51.46 -12.58 12.27
C GLU A 476 -52.07 -13.49 13.36
N GLN A 477 -53.09 -14.29 13.01
CA GLN A 477 -53.72 -15.23 13.94
C GLN A 477 -52.94 -16.54 14.14
N SER A 478 -52.07 -16.94 13.20
CA SER A 478 -51.23 -18.14 13.33
C SER A 478 -49.97 -17.93 14.18
N MET A 479 -49.57 -16.68 14.42
CA MET A 479 -48.38 -16.29 15.19
C MET A 479 -48.58 -16.20 16.72
N ARG A 480 -49.69 -16.72 17.27
CA ARG A 480 -49.84 -16.88 18.74
C ARG A 480 -49.18 -18.18 19.22
N PRO A 481 -48.44 -18.18 20.34
CA PRO A 481 -47.62 -19.32 20.74
C PRO A 481 -48.49 -20.48 21.20
N GLY A 482 -48.58 -21.52 20.36
CA GLY A 482 -49.27 -22.76 20.63
C GLY A 482 -48.36 -23.96 20.39
N GLY A 483 -47.70 -24.42 21.45
CA GLY A 483 -47.14 -25.77 21.65
C GLY A 483 -46.44 -26.45 20.46
N SER A 484 -45.12 -26.28 20.36
CA SER A 484 -44.28 -27.11 19.51
C SER A 484 -44.12 -28.54 20.09
N LYS A 485 -44.39 -29.55 19.26
CA LYS A 485 -43.93 -30.94 19.49
C LYS A 485 -42.44 -31.06 19.11
N PRO A 486 -41.64 -31.88 19.83
CA PRO A 486 -40.20 -31.96 19.64
C PRO A 486 -39.85 -32.93 18.50
N GLY A 487 -38.93 -32.51 17.63
CA GLY A 487 -38.49 -33.29 16.48
C GLY A 487 -37.25 -32.71 15.80
N SER A 488 -36.20 -32.43 16.56
CA SER A 488 -34.82 -32.31 16.04
C SER A 488 -33.87 -32.63 17.19
N LYS A 489 -32.84 -33.43 16.92
CA LYS A 489 -31.77 -33.74 17.88
C LYS A 489 -31.19 -32.43 18.42
N SER A 490 -31.41 -32.15 19.69
CA SER A 490 -30.77 -31.05 20.40
C SER A 490 -29.46 -31.53 21.01
N ASP A 491 -28.39 -30.77 20.83
CA ASP A 491 -27.29 -30.73 21.78
C ASP A 491 -27.90 -30.29 23.12
N SER A 492 -28.09 -31.25 24.03
CA SER A 492 -28.85 -31.03 25.26
C SER A 492 -27.98 -30.33 26.30
N THR A 493 -28.26 -29.04 26.54
CA THR A 493 -27.85 -28.38 27.78
C THR A 493 -28.78 -28.84 28.91
N GLU A 494 -28.26 -29.63 29.86
CA GLU A 494 -29.02 -30.03 31.05
C GLU A 494 -28.73 -29.08 32.21
N LEU A 495 -29.78 -28.39 32.69
CA LEU A 495 -29.70 -27.51 33.84
C LEU A 495 -30.11 -28.31 35.09
N LEU A 496 -29.14 -28.72 35.91
CA LEU A 496 -29.39 -29.53 37.10
C LEU A 496 -29.72 -28.61 38.29
N TRP A 497 -31.01 -28.45 38.61
CA TRP A 497 -31.42 -27.69 39.79
C TRP A 497 -31.54 -28.61 41.01
N SER A 498 -30.63 -28.48 41.97
CA SER A 498 -30.58 -29.32 43.18
C SER A 498 -31.49 -28.86 44.34
N GLY A 499 -32.46 -27.96 44.07
CA GLY A 499 -33.49 -27.56 45.04
C GLY A 499 -33.17 -26.26 45.81
N PRO A 500 -34.03 -25.89 46.78
CA PRO A 500 -34.03 -24.56 47.41
C PRO A 500 -32.88 -24.27 48.38
N ASP A 501 -32.08 -25.27 48.75
CA ASP A 501 -30.93 -25.15 49.67
C ASP A 501 -29.56 -25.19 48.93
N ALA A 502 -29.56 -25.21 47.60
CA ALA A 502 -28.34 -25.24 46.80
C ALA A 502 -27.61 -23.89 46.86
N THR A 503 -26.33 -23.90 47.28
CA THR A 503 -25.50 -22.67 47.37
C THR A 503 -24.98 -22.19 46.02
N ALA A 504 -25.06 -23.02 44.97
CA ALA A 504 -24.68 -22.71 43.61
C ALA A 504 -25.52 -23.53 42.62
N LEU A 505 -25.69 -23.00 41.42
CA LEU A 505 -26.39 -23.64 40.31
C LEU A 505 -25.31 -24.26 39.41
N GLU A 506 -25.18 -25.58 39.38
CA GLU A 506 -24.24 -26.28 38.49
C GLU A 506 -24.95 -26.65 37.18
N ALA A 507 -24.55 -25.97 36.10
CA ALA A 507 -24.89 -26.37 34.74
C ALA A 507 -23.63 -26.92 34.07
N ILE A 508 -23.69 -28.16 33.59
CA ILE A 508 -22.64 -28.73 32.75
C ILE A 508 -23.21 -28.72 31.33
N ALA A 509 -22.74 -27.78 30.53
CA ALA A 509 -23.04 -27.71 29.12
C ALA A 509 -21.71 -27.81 28.36
N GLU A 510 -21.58 -28.79 27.48
CA GLU A 510 -20.58 -28.68 26.42
C GLU A 510 -21.10 -27.58 25.49
N PHE A 511 -20.37 -26.46 25.39
CA PHE A 511 -20.73 -25.35 24.51
C PHE A 511 -19.60 -25.10 23.52
N PRO A 512 -19.43 -25.99 22.50
CA PRO A 512 -18.31 -25.92 21.56
C PRO A 512 -18.21 -24.57 20.84
N GLN A 513 -19.34 -23.90 20.61
CA GLN A 513 -19.38 -22.57 20.01
C GLN A 513 -18.72 -21.51 20.90
N PHE A 514 -18.83 -21.64 22.23
CA PHE A 514 -18.15 -20.77 23.17
C PHE A 514 -16.68 -21.12 23.35
N ASP A 515 -16.32 -22.41 23.29
CA ASP A 515 -14.89 -22.80 23.24
C ASP A 515 -14.21 -22.18 22.02
N ALA A 516 -14.81 -22.27 20.83
CA ALA A 516 -14.31 -21.62 19.62
C ALA A 516 -14.27 -20.08 19.72
N PHE A 517 -15.23 -19.47 20.45
CA PHE A 517 -15.21 -18.03 20.74
C PHE A 517 -14.07 -17.66 21.71
N ARG A 518 -13.83 -18.45 22.75
CA ARG A 518 -12.72 -18.26 23.69
C ARG A 518 -11.37 -18.40 23.00
N ASP A 519 -11.21 -19.40 22.13
CA ASP A 519 -9.98 -19.61 21.36
C ASP A 519 -9.72 -18.42 20.42
N ARG A 520 -10.77 -17.85 19.82
CA ARG A 520 -10.68 -16.63 19.02
C ARG A 520 -10.24 -15.42 19.86
N VAL A 521 -10.84 -15.21 21.02
CA VAL A 521 -10.45 -14.13 21.96
C VAL A 521 -8.99 -14.30 22.36
N SER A 522 -8.54 -15.54 22.61
CA SER A 522 -7.14 -15.84 22.91
C SER A 522 -6.21 -15.49 21.77
N ALA A 523 -6.54 -15.87 20.54
CA ALA A 523 -5.74 -15.55 19.35
C ALA A 523 -5.61 -14.03 19.12
N PHE A 524 -6.64 -13.24 19.43
CA PHE A 524 -6.53 -11.78 19.39
C PHE A 524 -5.56 -11.24 20.45
N GLY A 525 -5.45 -11.92 21.59
CA GLY A 525 -4.53 -11.63 22.68
C GLY A 525 -3.05 -11.87 22.36
N ASP A 526 -2.71 -12.61 21.30
CA ASP A 526 -1.31 -12.93 20.91
C ASP A 526 -0.50 -11.68 20.55
N LEU A 527 -1.17 -10.56 20.25
CA LEU A 527 -0.54 -9.27 20.03
C LEU A 527 0.01 -8.67 21.34
N LEU A 528 -0.65 -8.89 22.48
CA LEU A 528 -0.40 -8.18 23.74
C LEU A 528 1.03 -8.37 24.31
N PRO A 529 1.61 -9.58 24.31
CA PRO A 529 2.99 -9.80 24.77
C PRO A 529 4.01 -8.96 24.01
N ARG A 530 3.77 -8.73 22.71
CA ARG A 530 4.70 -8.01 21.82
C ARG A 530 4.73 -6.50 22.11
N LEU A 531 3.65 -5.95 22.68
CA LEU A 531 3.53 -4.53 23.01
C LEU A 531 4.33 -4.11 24.25
N GLN A 532 4.83 -5.05 25.05
CA GLN A 532 5.60 -4.79 26.29
C GLN A 532 4.89 -3.85 27.28
N ILE A 533 3.56 -3.94 27.37
CA ILE A 533 2.71 -3.19 28.31
C ILE A 533 2.37 -3.98 29.59
N GLY A 534 3.09 -5.08 29.83
CA GLY A 534 2.89 -5.98 30.97
C GLY A 534 1.74 -6.97 30.80
N LEU A 535 1.19 -7.12 29.59
CA LEU A 535 0.10 -8.08 29.32
C LEU A 535 0.59 -9.27 28.50
N GLY A 536 0.13 -10.47 28.86
CA GLY A 536 0.60 -11.75 28.34
C GLY A 536 -0.40 -12.48 27.43
N GLY A 537 -1.66 -12.05 27.39
CA GLY A 537 -2.70 -12.70 26.61
C GLY A 537 -4.09 -12.24 27.03
N LEU A 538 -5.10 -12.74 26.33
CA LEU A 538 -6.51 -12.40 26.53
C LEU A 538 -7.34 -13.68 26.63
N ARG A 539 -8.39 -13.68 27.45
CA ARG A 539 -9.37 -14.78 27.47
C ARG A 539 -10.76 -14.28 27.83
N ALA A 540 -11.76 -15.01 27.35
CA ALA A 540 -13.15 -14.82 27.74
C ALA A 540 -13.55 -15.94 28.73
N GLU A 541 -14.08 -15.56 29.89
CA GLU A 541 -14.52 -16.49 30.93
C GLU A 541 -16.01 -16.27 31.25
N PRO A 542 -16.82 -17.33 31.34
CA PRO A 542 -18.21 -17.21 31.74
C PRO A 542 -18.29 -16.82 33.21
N THR A 543 -19.28 -16.00 33.53
CA THR A 543 -19.61 -15.68 34.92
C THR A 543 -20.49 -16.79 35.49
N TRP A 544 -20.24 -17.21 36.73
CA TRP A 544 -21.11 -18.17 37.43
C TRP A 544 -22.12 -17.47 38.35
N TRP A 545 -22.18 -16.14 38.29
CA TRP A 545 -23.03 -15.32 39.14
C TRP A 545 -24.29 -14.90 38.38
N LEU A 546 -25.43 -15.46 38.78
CA LEU A 546 -26.72 -15.28 38.09
C LEU A 546 -27.14 -13.80 37.87
N PRO A 547 -26.88 -12.85 38.78
CA PRO A 547 -27.14 -11.43 38.52
C PRO A 547 -26.41 -10.87 37.30
N ASP A 548 -25.16 -11.26 37.04
CA ASP A 548 -24.44 -10.81 35.83
C ASP A 548 -25.15 -11.27 34.56
N TRP A 549 -25.75 -12.46 34.57
CA TRP A 549 -26.54 -12.97 33.45
C TRP A 549 -27.83 -12.17 33.25
N ILE A 550 -28.50 -11.80 34.35
CA ILE A 550 -29.70 -10.96 34.33
C ILE A 550 -29.37 -9.56 33.80
N ASP A 551 -28.19 -9.04 34.15
CA ASP A 551 -27.69 -7.74 33.71
C ASP A 551 -27.10 -7.76 32.28
N GLY A 552 -27.17 -8.90 31.58
CA GLY A 552 -26.68 -9.02 30.20
C GLY A 552 -25.16 -9.11 30.06
N LYS A 553 -24.45 -9.50 31.13
CA LYS A 553 -22.98 -9.67 31.19
C LYS A 553 -22.57 -11.11 31.53
N PRO A 554 -23.04 -12.12 30.77
CA PRO A 554 -22.79 -13.53 31.08
C PRO A 554 -21.31 -13.94 30.95
N VAL A 555 -20.48 -13.12 30.29
CA VAL A 555 -19.05 -13.37 30.05
C VAL A 555 -18.24 -12.15 30.50
N ARG A 556 -17.03 -12.40 31.01
CA ARG A 556 -16.03 -11.39 31.36
C ARG A 556 -14.78 -11.55 30.51
N LEU A 557 -14.18 -10.42 30.17
CA LEU A 557 -12.87 -10.37 29.51
C LEU A 557 -11.77 -10.27 30.57
N GLU A 558 -10.80 -11.15 30.50
CA GLU A 558 -9.62 -11.14 31.37
C GLU A 558 -8.33 -11.05 30.55
N ALA A 559 -7.35 -10.31 31.06
CA ALA A 559 -6.01 -10.23 30.49
C ALA A 559 -5.00 -10.84 31.47
N LEU A 560 -3.98 -11.52 30.95
CA LEU A 560 -2.91 -12.08 31.77
C LEU A 560 -1.92 -10.97 32.14
N ASP A 561 -1.82 -10.64 33.44
CA ASP A 561 -0.82 -9.70 33.94
C ASP A 561 0.54 -10.41 34.08
N GLN A 562 1.50 -10.07 33.23
CA GLN A 562 2.80 -10.77 33.15
C GLN A 562 3.63 -10.70 34.44
N PRO A 563 3.70 -9.56 35.16
CA PRO A 563 4.52 -9.47 36.37
C PRO A 563 4.00 -10.34 37.52
N THR A 564 2.68 -10.54 37.62
CA THR A 564 2.07 -11.32 38.69
C THR A 564 1.70 -12.74 38.28
N ASP A 565 1.67 -13.02 36.97
CA ASP A 565 1.21 -14.28 36.38
C ASP A 565 -0.25 -14.60 36.76
N THR A 566 -1.08 -13.55 36.83
CA THR A 566 -2.50 -13.67 37.20
C THR A 566 -3.41 -13.08 36.13
N TRP A 567 -4.52 -13.76 35.85
CA TRP A 567 -5.59 -13.20 35.03
C TRP A 567 -6.37 -12.16 35.83
N VAL A 568 -6.53 -10.98 35.24
CA VAL A 568 -7.25 -9.84 35.82
C VAL A 568 -8.32 -9.36 34.87
N GLY A 569 -9.47 -8.93 35.40
CA GLY A 569 -10.54 -8.37 34.59
C GLY A 569 -10.08 -7.08 33.93
N ILE A 570 -10.56 -6.80 32.70
CA ILE A 570 -10.14 -5.57 31.98
C ILE A 570 -10.47 -4.28 32.75
N GLY A 571 -11.47 -4.29 33.64
CA GLY A 571 -11.83 -3.17 34.50
C GLY A 571 -10.74 -2.77 35.49
N ASP A 572 -9.85 -3.70 35.86
CA ASP A 572 -8.75 -3.48 36.81
C ASP A 572 -7.45 -3.03 36.12
N LEU A 573 -7.43 -3.01 34.79
CA LEU A 573 -6.28 -2.55 34.00
C LEU A 573 -6.17 -1.02 33.97
N SER A 574 -4.96 -0.53 33.73
CA SER A 574 -4.75 0.91 33.44
C SER A 574 -5.44 1.33 32.13
N ASP A 575 -5.73 2.63 31.97
CA ASP A 575 -6.37 3.15 30.75
C ASP A 575 -5.61 2.79 29.48
N ALA A 576 -4.27 2.86 29.52
CA ALA A 576 -3.42 2.48 28.40
C ALA A 576 -3.51 0.97 28.08
N GLN A 577 -3.50 0.11 29.11
CA GLN A 577 -3.66 -1.34 28.92
C GLN A 577 -5.05 -1.68 28.37
N ARG A 578 -6.12 -1.07 28.89
CA ARG A 578 -7.49 -1.23 28.36
C ARG A 578 -7.59 -0.84 26.89
N ARG A 579 -7.02 0.31 26.52
CA ARG A 579 -6.96 0.79 25.13
C ARG A 579 -6.28 -0.24 24.23
N TRP A 580 -5.13 -0.78 24.63
CA TRP A 580 -4.40 -1.76 23.82
C TRP A 580 -5.08 -3.14 23.75
N VAL A 581 -5.84 -3.54 24.78
CA VAL A 581 -6.72 -4.71 24.70
C VAL A 581 -7.79 -4.51 23.62
N ALA A 582 -8.47 -3.36 23.62
CA ALA A 582 -9.46 -3.04 22.61
C ALA A 582 -8.87 -2.98 21.19
N ILE A 583 -7.70 -2.35 21.02
CA ILE A 583 -6.98 -2.31 19.74
C ILE A 583 -6.59 -3.71 19.27
N ALA A 584 -6.11 -4.59 20.16
CA ALA A 584 -5.75 -5.96 19.81
C ALA A 584 -6.97 -6.74 19.28
N ILE A 585 -8.13 -6.59 19.91
CA ILE A 585 -9.40 -7.16 19.44
C ILE A 585 -9.77 -6.57 18.07
N GLN A 586 -9.67 -5.25 17.90
CA GLN A 586 -10.02 -4.58 16.65
C GLN A 586 -9.12 -4.99 15.49
N ILE A 587 -7.80 -5.14 15.71
CA ILE A 587 -6.86 -5.70 14.72
C ILE A 587 -7.22 -7.16 14.41
N GLY A 588 -7.56 -7.95 15.45
CA GLY A 588 -7.98 -9.34 15.29
C GLY A 588 -9.24 -9.49 14.44
N GLU A 589 -10.27 -8.70 14.73
CA GLU A 589 -11.51 -8.65 13.94
C GLU A 589 -11.25 -8.15 12.52
N ALA A 590 -10.43 -7.11 12.35
CA ALA A 590 -10.10 -6.60 11.02
C ALA A 590 -9.36 -7.64 10.17
N ARG A 591 -8.39 -8.37 10.74
CA ARG A 591 -7.70 -9.47 10.05
C ARG A 591 -8.66 -10.61 9.70
N LYS A 592 -9.58 -10.93 10.61
CA LYS A 592 -10.59 -11.95 10.35
C LYS A 592 -11.56 -11.52 9.26
N GLU A 593 -12.02 -10.27 9.27
CA GLU A 593 -12.89 -9.69 8.24
C GLU A 593 -12.18 -9.62 6.90
N ALA A 594 -10.90 -9.26 6.90
CA ALA A 594 -10.08 -9.24 5.71
C ALA A 594 -9.87 -10.66 5.17
N ALA A 595 -9.68 -11.66 6.04
CA ALA A 595 -9.53 -13.06 5.67
C ALA A 595 -10.85 -13.80 5.42
N ARG A 596 -12.02 -13.16 5.63
CA ARG A 596 -13.32 -13.82 5.49
C ARG A 596 -13.60 -14.11 4.03
N PRO A 597 -13.78 -15.39 3.66
CA PRO A 597 -14.28 -15.72 2.35
C PRO A 597 -15.75 -15.34 2.27
N ARG A 598 -16.12 -14.41 1.40
CA ARG A 598 -17.50 -13.94 1.30
C ARG A 598 -18.32 -14.89 0.42
N TYR A 599 -18.59 -16.09 0.95
CA TYR A 599 -19.55 -17.04 0.41
C TYR A 599 -20.93 -16.77 1.01
N ALA A 600 -21.64 -15.74 0.56
CA ALA A 600 -23.07 -15.64 0.86
C ALA A 600 -23.78 -14.67 -0.08
N ARG A 601 -24.99 -15.09 -0.47
CA ARG A 601 -26.04 -14.30 -1.11
C ARG A 601 -26.59 -13.26 -0.12
N GLU A 602 -25.73 -12.40 0.43
CA GLU A 602 -26.17 -11.24 1.21
C GLU A 602 -26.85 -10.26 0.26
N GLN A 603 -28.16 -10.06 0.42
CA GLN A 603 -28.84 -8.92 -0.16
C GLN A 603 -28.24 -7.65 0.43
N ARG A 604 -27.32 -7.02 -0.30
CA ARG A 604 -26.72 -5.74 0.09
C ARG A 604 -27.52 -4.55 -0.47
N PRO A 605 -27.43 -3.38 0.19
CA PRO A 605 -28.07 -2.15 -0.28
C PRO A 605 -27.58 -1.81 -1.69
N GLY A 606 -28.46 -1.22 -2.51
CA GLY A 606 -28.14 -1.06 -3.92
C GLY A 606 -27.11 0.01 -4.22
N ILE A 607 -26.34 -0.23 -5.29
CA ILE A 607 -25.41 0.74 -5.89
C ILE A 607 -26.24 1.78 -6.66
N HIS A 608 -26.02 3.05 -6.37
CA HIS A 608 -26.60 4.17 -7.11
C HIS A 608 -25.67 4.65 -8.23
N THR A 609 -26.10 4.52 -9.49
CA THR A 609 -25.49 5.28 -10.58
C THR A 609 -25.89 6.75 -10.51
N ASN A 610 -25.26 7.62 -11.31
CA ASN A 610 -25.64 9.03 -11.44
C ASN A 610 -27.12 9.26 -11.84
N TRP A 611 -27.84 8.18 -12.16
CA TRP A 611 -29.21 8.17 -12.65
C TRP A 611 -30.21 7.47 -11.71
N GLY A 612 -29.83 7.17 -10.46
CA GLY A 612 -30.76 6.82 -9.37
C GLY A 612 -31.43 5.45 -9.48
N LYS A 613 -30.90 4.50 -10.27
CA LYS A 613 -31.41 3.12 -10.29
C LYS A 613 -30.66 2.24 -9.29
N GLU A 614 -31.40 1.67 -8.34
CA GLU A 614 -30.90 0.74 -7.32
C GLU A 614 -30.56 -0.63 -7.94
N LEU A 615 -29.32 -1.09 -7.72
CA LEU A 615 -28.83 -2.38 -8.19
C LEU A 615 -28.98 -3.46 -7.11
N ARG A 616 -29.51 -4.64 -7.47
CA ARG A 616 -29.42 -5.85 -6.61
C ARG A 616 -28.20 -6.68 -7.05
N GLN A 617 -27.22 -6.82 -6.18
CA GLN A 617 -26.10 -7.74 -6.41
C GLN A 617 -26.48 -9.18 -6.03
N THR A 618 -26.10 -10.13 -6.89
CA THR A 618 -25.94 -11.53 -6.54
C THR A 618 -24.47 -11.87 -6.72
N THR A 619 -23.74 -12.03 -5.62
CA THR A 619 -22.32 -12.38 -5.63
C THR A 619 -22.16 -13.87 -5.34
N LEU A 620 -21.27 -14.55 -6.08
CA LEU A 620 -20.84 -15.92 -5.83
C LEU A 620 -19.41 -15.92 -5.26
N ALA A 621 -19.22 -16.76 -4.25
CA ALA A 621 -18.02 -17.46 -3.79
C ALA A 621 -16.61 -16.93 -4.16
N GLY A 622 -15.80 -16.61 -3.14
CA GLY A 622 -14.35 -16.48 -3.25
C GLY A 622 -13.69 -16.01 -1.94
N GLY A 623 -12.54 -16.59 -1.58
CA GLY A 623 -11.80 -16.30 -0.36
C GLY A 623 -10.46 -15.62 -0.61
N TYR A 624 -10.25 -14.45 -0.01
CA TYR A 624 -8.97 -13.74 -0.01
C TYR A 624 -8.42 -13.57 1.40
N ALA A 625 -7.08 -13.52 1.49
CA ALA A 625 -6.39 -12.90 2.62
C ALA A 625 -6.38 -11.38 2.41
N GLY A 626 -7.46 -10.70 2.79
CA GLY A 626 -7.56 -9.26 2.66
C GLY A 626 -6.49 -8.51 3.46
N SER A 627 -6.19 -7.29 3.04
CA SER A 627 -5.25 -6.39 3.70
C SER A 627 -5.94 -5.50 4.74
N ILE A 628 -5.17 -4.92 5.65
CA ILE A 628 -5.66 -3.93 6.62
C ILE A 628 -4.96 -2.59 6.40
N ALA A 629 -5.65 -1.50 6.77
CA ALA A 629 -5.10 -0.14 6.77
C ALA A 629 -5.17 0.46 8.17
N LEU A 630 -4.01 0.72 8.78
CA LEU A 630 -3.90 1.22 10.15
C LEU A 630 -3.86 2.75 10.18
N PHE A 631 -4.71 3.39 10.98
CA PHE A 631 -4.70 4.84 11.17
C PHE A 631 -4.65 5.17 12.66
N GLY A 632 -3.91 6.21 13.03
CA GLY A 632 -4.02 6.72 14.39
C GLY A 632 -3.22 7.98 14.68
N ASP A 633 -3.81 8.87 15.45
CA ASP A 633 -3.14 10.06 15.97
C ASP A 633 -2.61 9.81 17.39
N GLU A 634 -1.37 10.26 17.64
CA GLU A 634 -0.67 10.14 18.92
C GLU A 634 -0.86 8.78 19.61
N ILE A 635 -0.64 7.69 18.86
CA ILE A 635 -0.99 6.33 19.31
C ILE A 635 -0.22 5.87 20.55
N ASP A 636 0.91 6.50 20.84
CA ASP A 636 1.74 6.23 22.02
C ASP A 636 1.52 7.23 23.16
N ALA A 637 0.43 8.01 23.11
CA ALA A 637 0.02 8.85 24.22
C ALA A 637 -0.26 8.02 25.49
N GLY A 638 0.38 8.41 26.59
CA GLY A 638 0.15 7.80 27.91
C GLY A 638 0.89 6.48 28.16
N VAL A 639 1.67 5.96 27.22
CA VAL A 639 2.50 4.76 27.44
C VAL A 639 3.93 5.10 27.85
N HIS A 640 4.58 4.19 28.57
CA HIS A 640 6.00 4.31 28.91
C HIS A 640 6.87 4.19 27.64
N VAL A 641 8.04 4.84 27.63
CA VAL A 641 8.98 4.87 26.48
C VAL A 641 9.31 3.48 25.93
N ALA A 642 9.55 2.50 26.81
CA ALA A 642 9.83 1.13 26.40
C ALA A 642 8.66 0.49 25.63
N ALA A 643 7.42 0.72 26.08
CA ALA A 643 6.21 0.23 25.43
C ALA A 643 5.94 0.97 24.10
N SER A 644 6.18 2.29 24.03
CA SER A 644 6.06 3.06 22.77
C SER A 644 6.91 2.44 21.65
N LYS A 645 8.17 2.09 21.92
CA LYS A 645 9.03 1.41 20.94
C LYS A 645 8.46 0.06 20.48
N ALA A 646 7.99 -0.74 21.44
CA ALA A 646 7.42 -2.06 21.17
C ALA A 646 6.11 -1.98 20.36
N ILE A 647 5.28 -0.97 20.62
CA ILE A 647 4.06 -0.66 19.86
C ILE A 647 4.39 -0.38 18.39
N PHE A 648 5.24 0.61 18.11
CA PHE A 648 5.54 0.97 16.71
C PHE A 648 6.21 -0.19 15.96
N ARG A 649 7.08 -0.96 16.63
CA ARG A 649 7.65 -2.19 16.07
C ARG A 649 6.56 -3.21 15.72
N THR A 650 5.68 -3.50 16.67
CA THR A 650 4.62 -4.50 16.49
C THR A 650 3.68 -4.10 15.36
N LEU A 651 3.29 -2.83 15.29
CA LEU A 651 2.42 -2.30 14.23
C LEU A 651 3.10 -2.30 12.85
N ALA A 652 4.40 -2.00 12.78
CA ALA A 652 5.14 -2.02 11.53
C ALA A 652 5.37 -3.44 10.98
N GLU A 653 5.31 -4.46 11.85
CA GLU A 653 5.36 -5.88 11.47
C GLU A 653 3.99 -6.41 11.01
N ILE A 654 2.91 -5.60 11.08
CA ILE A 654 1.61 -6.00 10.57
C ILE A 654 1.57 -5.74 9.05
N PRO A 655 1.29 -6.76 8.22
CA PRO A 655 1.15 -6.58 6.78
C PRO A 655 0.04 -5.57 6.43
N GLY A 656 0.28 -4.76 5.41
CA GLY A 656 -0.63 -3.70 4.97
C GLY A 656 0.01 -2.31 5.01
N ILE A 657 -0.84 -1.27 4.95
CA ILE A 657 -0.41 0.12 5.04
C ILE A 657 -0.81 0.70 6.40
N GLY A 658 0.03 1.58 6.94
CA GLY A 658 -0.35 2.36 8.10
C GLY A 658 0.05 3.81 7.99
N PHE A 659 -0.78 4.72 8.51
CA PHE A 659 -0.48 6.13 8.68
C PHE A 659 -0.76 6.53 10.12
N VAL A 660 0.32 6.69 10.88
CA VAL A 660 0.24 7.04 12.30
C VAL A 660 1.01 8.31 12.58
N SER A 661 0.57 9.05 13.58
CA SER A 661 1.19 10.28 14.03
C SER A 661 1.78 10.08 15.42
N SER A 662 2.95 10.68 15.67
CA SER A 662 3.53 10.74 17.03
C SER A 662 4.41 11.97 17.20
N HIS A 663 4.51 12.41 18.44
CA HIS A 663 5.46 13.43 18.90
C HIS A 663 6.66 12.83 19.65
N SER A 664 6.63 11.54 19.94
CA SER A 664 7.64 10.87 20.74
C SER A 664 8.97 10.74 19.99
N PRO A 665 10.10 11.15 20.58
CA PRO A 665 11.41 10.83 20.05
C PRO A 665 11.64 9.31 19.91
N THR A 666 10.94 8.51 20.72
CA THR A 666 10.99 7.05 20.65
C THR A 666 10.46 6.54 19.32
N ALA A 667 9.38 7.14 18.82
CA ALA A 667 8.77 6.80 17.54
C ALA A 667 9.74 7.05 16.37
N LEU A 668 10.46 8.19 16.40
CA LEU A 668 11.51 8.51 15.43
C LEU A 668 12.66 7.50 15.44
N ARG A 669 12.98 6.94 16.60
CA ARG A 669 14.04 5.93 16.76
C ARG A 669 13.58 4.54 16.35
N THR A 670 12.29 4.32 16.11
CA THR A 670 11.78 3.03 15.67
C THR A 670 12.23 2.76 14.24
N PRO A 671 12.86 1.60 13.99
CA PRO A 671 13.56 1.37 12.73
C PRO A 671 12.65 0.91 11.58
N LEU A 672 11.52 0.26 11.89
CA LEU A 672 10.60 -0.33 10.92
C LEU A 672 9.58 0.66 10.33
N VAL A 673 9.64 1.93 10.74
CA VAL A 673 8.67 2.95 10.27
C VAL A 673 9.27 3.82 9.18
N ARG A 674 8.49 4.05 8.14
CA ARG A 674 8.77 5.05 7.11
C ARG A 674 8.48 6.43 7.69
N LEU A 675 9.49 7.27 7.78
CA LEU A 675 9.34 8.59 8.36
C LEU A 675 8.85 9.57 7.30
N VAL A 676 7.81 10.33 7.63
CA VAL A 676 7.28 11.39 6.79
C VAL A 676 7.22 12.67 7.60
N ASN A 677 8.05 13.66 7.23
CA ASN A 677 8.08 14.94 7.94
C ASN A 677 6.98 15.88 7.43
N VAL A 678 5.95 16.07 8.25
CA VAL A 678 4.86 17.02 8.06
C VAL A 678 5.25 18.36 8.69
N HIS A 679 5.35 19.41 7.88
CA HIS A 679 5.73 20.74 8.32
C HIS A 679 4.88 21.80 7.65
N ARG A 680 4.91 23.03 8.19
CA ARG A 680 4.40 24.20 7.48
C ARG A 680 5.54 24.86 6.72
N ASN A 681 5.39 25.04 5.41
CA ASN A 681 6.35 25.76 4.58
C ASN A 681 6.35 27.26 4.89
N ASP A 682 7.20 28.05 4.22
CA ASP A 682 7.33 29.50 4.45
C ASP A 682 6.03 30.28 4.19
N SER A 683 5.10 29.71 3.42
CA SER A 683 3.78 30.27 3.16
C SER A 683 2.71 29.86 4.20
N GLY A 684 3.09 29.07 5.21
CA GLY A 684 2.20 28.58 6.27
C GLY A 684 1.40 27.33 5.89
N LYS A 685 1.64 26.76 4.70
CA LYS A 685 0.92 25.58 4.20
C LYS A 685 1.57 24.28 4.62
N ILE A 686 0.75 23.28 4.88
CA ILE A 686 1.14 21.93 5.22
C ILE A 686 1.80 21.30 3.99
N ALA A 687 3.02 20.80 4.18
CA ALA A 687 3.79 20.10 3.18
C ALA A 687 4.47 18.88 3.82
N VAL A 688 4.74 17.87 3.01
CA VAL A 688 5.52 16.70 3.42
C VAL A 688 6.88 16.70 2.76
N THR A 689 7.85 16.12 3.44
CA THR A 689 9.20 15.88 2.94
C THR A 689 9.69 14.56 3.54
N SER A 690 10.66 13.90 2.89
CA SER A 690 11.52 12.97 3.63
C SER A 690 12.07 13.71 4.87
N PRO A 691 12.21 13.03 6.01
CA PRO A 691 12.76 13.66 7.20
C PRO A 691 14.18 14.17 6.98
N GLY A 692 14.88 13.71 5.93
CA GLY A 692 16.23 14.12 5.57
C GLY A 692 17.14 14.05 6.78
N LEU A 693 17.07 12.96 7.56
CA LEU A 693 17.81 12.87 8.81
C LEU A 693 19.31 13.01 8.53
N ALA A 694 19.78 12.44 7.41
CA ALA A 694 21.13 12.54 6.86
C ALA A 694 21.67 13.96 6.59
N ASP A 695 20.81 14.99 6.61
CA ASP A 695 21.23 16.40 6.52
C ASP A 695 22.06 16.82 7.76
N ASP A 696 22.51 18.08 7.79
CA ASP A 696 23.10 18.68 8.99
C ASP A 696 22.21 18.45 10.24
N VAL A 697 22.74 17.70 11.22
CA VAL A 697 22.01 17.23 12.40
C VAL A 697 21.36 18.39 13.18
N GLU A 698 22.03 19.55 13.27
CA GLU A 698 21.50 20.73 13.98
C GLU A 698 20.37 21.42 13.20
N LYS A 699 20.50 21.46 11.87
CA LYS A 699 19.43 21.94 10.99
C LYS A 699 18.22 20.99 11.03
N THR A 700 18.46 19.69 11.03
CA THR A 700 17.43 18.64 11.13
C THR A 700 16.70 18.70 12.46
N ALA A 701 17.43 18.78 13.59
CA ALA A 701 16.85 18.91 14.93
C ALA A 701 15.92 20.13 15.01
N ARG A 702 16.39 21.28 14.52
CA ARG A 702 15.57 22.49 14.43
C ARG A 702 14.36 22.30 13.53
N ARG A 703 14.50 21.71 12.33
CA ARG A 703 13.41 21.45 11.38
C ARG A 703 12.32 20.59 12.03
N LEU A 704 12.71 19.47 12.62
CA LEU A 704 11.79 18.51 13.23
C LEU A 704 11.23 18.99 14.58
N GLY A 705 11.90 19.94 15.24
CA GLY A 705 11.51 20.46 16.56
C GLY A 705 11.86 19.50 17.71
N ILE A 706 12.93 18.73 17.55
CA ILE A 706 13.43 17.75 18.53
C ILE A 706 14.84 18.10 18.99
N ASP A 707 15.33 17.40 20.02
CA ASP A 707 16.70 17.60 20.49
C ASP A 707 17.72 17.02 19.50
N LEU A 708 18.94 17.58 19.49
CA LEU A 708 20.05 17.06 18.68
C LEU A 708 20.34 15.58 19.00
N THR A 709 20.25 15.21 20.27
CA THR A 709 20.47 13.84 20.72
C THR A 709 19.40 12.88 20.22
N ASP A 710 18.18 13.35 19.97
CA ASP A 710 17.11 12.55 19.39
C ASP A 710 17.37 12.25 17.91
N VAL A 711 17.83 13.25 17.14
CA VAL A 711 18.26 13.04 15.75
C VAL A 711 19.39 12.02 15.68
N LEU A 712 20.43 12.18 16.53
CA LEU A 712 21.56 11.25 16.57
C LEU A 712 21.14 9.84 16.97
N ALA A 713 20.19 9.71 17.91
CA ALA A 713 19.68 8.41 18.33
C ALA A 713 18.79 7.74 17.27
N SER A 714 18.23 8.50 16.31
CA SER A 714 17.48 7.97 15.17
C SER A 714 18.35 7.48 14.02
N MET A 715 19.64 7.82 14.02
CA MET A 715 20.62 7.32 13.06
C MET A 715 21.07 5.91 13.42
N TYR A 716 21.38 5.09 12.41
CA TYR A 716 21.84 3.71 12.59
C TYR A 716 23.27 3.49 12.14
N LEU A 717 23.69 4.21 11.11
CA LEU A 717 25.02 4.09 10.55
C LEU A 717 25.70 5.46 10.47
N ALA A 718 26.93 5.53 10.98
CA ALA A 718 27.84 6.64 10.70
C ALA A 718 28.95 6.14 9.78
N VAL A 719 29.09 6.77 8.61
CA VAL A 719 30.20 6.51 7.70
C VAL A 719 31.27 7.56 7.94
N ILE A 720 32.44 7.15 8.40
CA ILE A 720 33.56 8.04 8.70
C ILE A 720 34.50 8.04 7.50
N VAL A 721 34.75 9.21 6.93
CA VAL A 721 35.61 9.39 5.76
C VAL A 721 36.74 10.37 6.02
N GLU A 722 37.81 10.30 5.22
CA GLU A 722 38.98 11.16 5.41
C GLU A 722 38.71 12.63 5.03
N GLY A 723 37.91 12.89 3.99
CA GLY A 723 37.64 14.25 3.53
C GLY A 723 36.31 14.47 2.80
N SER A 724 36.09 15.73 2.41
CA SER A 724 34.83 16.17 1.79
C SER A 724 34.55 15.58 0.40
N HIS A 725 35.58 15.09 -0.31
CA HIS A 725 35.39 14.43 -1.60
C HIS A 725 34.71 13.08 -1.43
N ASP A 726 35.19 12.29 -0.47
CA ASP A 726 34.65 10.99 -0.10
C ASP A 726 33.19 11.09 0.30
N ARG A 727 32.87 12.09 1.15
CA ARG A 727 31.50 12.40 1.53
C ARG A 727 30.61 12.60 0.32
N ILE A 728 31.00 13.48 -0.61
CA ILE A 728 30.17 13.82 -1.77
C ILE A 728 29.95 12.59 -2.66
N VAL A 729 31.00 11.81 -2.91
CA VAL A 729 30.86 10.63 -3.77
C VAL A 729 29.98 9.58 -3.11
N ILE A 730 30.16 9.28 -1.82
CA ILE A 730 29.33 8.32 -1.10
C ILE A 730 27.87 8.79 -1.04
N GLU A 731 27.61 10.06 -0.69
CA GLU A 731 26.24 10.61 -0.64
C GLU A 731 25.53 10.58 -2.00
N GLU A 732 26.24 10.77 -3.11
CA GLU A 732 25.66 10.71 -4.44
C GLU A 732 25.50 9.26 -4.95
N LEU A 733 26.41 8.34 -4.61
CA LEU A 733 26.33 6.92 -4.99
C LEU A 733 25.13 6.21 -4.39
N ILE A 734 24.81 6.51 -3.13
CA ILE A 734 23.73 5.85 -2.38
C ILE A 734 22.38 6.56 -2.54
N ARG A 735 22.32 7.65 -3.31
CA ARG A 735 21.09 8.45 -3.37
C ARG A 735 19.93 7.60 -3.89
N GLY A 736 18.87 7.50 -3.09
CA GLY A 736 17.67 6.73 -3.43
C GLY A 736 17.71 5.26 -3.01
N GLU A 737 18.78 4.82 -2.34
CA GLU A 737 18.87 3.50 -1.74
C GLU A 737 18.11 3.43 -0.41
N GLU A 738 17.61 2.24 -0.07
CA GLU A 738 16.89 1.98 1.17
C GLU A 738 17.78 2.23 2.39
N TYR A 739 17.22 2.67 3.52
CA TYR A 739 17.92 2.97 4.78
C TYR A 739 18.90 4.15 4.78
N THR A 740 19.15 4.81 3.63
CA THR A 740 20.10 5.93 3.54
C THR A 740 19.68 7.17 4.31
N ASP A 741 18.37 7.38 4.50
CA ASP A 741 17.86 8.50 5.30
C ASP A 741 18.34 8.43 6.75
N ARG A 742 18.65 7.26 7.30
CA ARG A 742 19.11 7.08 8.70
C ARG A 742 20.63 6.88 8.82
N MET A 743 21.36 7.27 7.79
CA MET A 743 22.81 7.27 7.75
C MET A 743 23.34 8.70 7.65
N PHE A 744 24.52 8.96 8.21
CA PHE A 744 25.21 10.22 7.97
C PHE A 744 26.71 9.99 7.76
N VAL A 745 27.30 10.84 6.91
CA VAL A 745 28.72 10.77 6.57
C VAL A 745 29.49 11.85 7.33
N ILE A 746 30.46 11.43 8.14
CA ILE A 746 31.30 12.29 8.97
C ILE A 746 32.65 12.48 8.30
N GLU A 747 32.99 13.74 8.01
CA GLU A 747 34.34 14.11 7.54
C GLU A 747 35.33 14.13 8.72
N GLY A 748 36.49 13.50 8.55
CA GLY A 748 37.59 13.53 9.53
C GLY A 748 38.33 14.88 9.64
N ARG A 749 38.04 15.85 8.76
CA ARG A 749 38.70 17.18 8.69
C ARG A 749 37.70 18.35 8.59
N GLY A 750 38.05 19.51 9.16
CA GLY A 750 37.42 20.81 8.87
C GLY A 750 36.89 21.58 10.10
N THR A 751 37.36 22.82 10.29
CA THR A 751 36.96 23.76 11.37
C THR A 751 35.49 24.19 11.37
N ARG A 752 34.66 23.67 10.46
CA ARG A 752 33.23 24.03 10.34
C ARG A 752 32.24 22.90 10.61
N SER A 753 32.68 21.66 10.81
CA SER A 753 31.74 20.54 11.06
C SER A 753 32.12 19.60 12.20
N MET A 754 33.27 19.81 12.88
CA MET A 754 33.83 18.86 13.85
C MET A 754 33.78 19.27 15.33
N THR A 755 33.14 20.39 15.68
CA THR A 755 32.98 20.78 17.10
C THR A 755 31.73 20.22 17.79
N ALA A 756 30.90 19.40 17.13
CA ALA A 756 29.64 18.92 17.74
C ALA A 756 29.46 17.39 17.88
N VAL A 757 29.95 16.54 16.95
CA VAL A 757 29.62 15.09 16.98
C VAL A 757 30.84 14.16 16.84
N ALA A 758 32.03 14.68 16.54
CA ALA A 758 33.25 13.88 16.37
C ALA A 758 34.07 13.69 17.67
N ASP A 759 33.43 13.72 18.84
CA ASP A 759 34.09 13.17 20.03
C ASP A 759 33.95 11.65 19.95
N SER A 760 35.07 10.92 19.89
CA SER A 760 35.09 9.45 19.93
C SER A 760 34.26 8.90 21.10
N ARG A 761 34.09 9.70 22.16
CA ARG A 761 33.17 9.47 23.29
C ARG A 761 31.71 9.45 22.87
N LEU A 762 31.21 10.42 22.10
CA LEU A 762 29.80 10.47 21.72
C LEU A 762 29.43 9.28 20.85
N LEU A 763 30.21 9.02 19.81
CA LEU A 763 29.95 7.93 18.87
C LEU A 763 30.05 6.55 19.53
N VAL A 764 31.02 6.35 20.44
CA VAL A 764 31.30 5.04 21.01
C VAL A 764 30.69 4.84 22.40
N ASP A 765 30.78 5.81 23.30
CA ASP A 765 30.33 5.65 24.69
C ASP A 765 28.84 5.95 24.90
N PHE A 766 28.21 6.75 24.01
CA PHE A 766 26.85 7.28 24.23
C PHE A 766 25.84 6.96 23.12
N CYS A 767 26.28 6.40 21.99
CA CYS A 767 25.41 6.00 20.89
C CYS A 767 25.66 4.52 20.51
N ASP A 768 24.61 3.79 20.12
CA ASP A 768 24.73 2.44 19.54
C ASP A 768 24.80 2.49 18.00
N LEU A 769 25.42 3.52 17.44
CA LEU A 769 25.63 3.63 15.99
C LEU A 769 26.60 2.54 15.54
N ARG A 770 26.28 1.89 14.42
CA ARG A 770 27.27 1.13 13.66
C ARG A 770 28.19 2.13 12.95
N LEU A 771 29.48 1.82 12.91
CA LEU A 771 30.52 2.68 12.35
C LEU A 771 31.16 1.97 11.16
N LEU A 772 31.03 2.56 9.97
CA LEU A 772 31.80 2.15 8.80
C LEU A 772 32.89 3.20 8.54
N ILE A 773 34.14 2.80 8.68
CA ILE A 773 35.29 3.68 8.42
C ILE A 773 35.78 3.39 7.00
N VAL A 774 35.74 4.40 6.13
CA VAL A 774 36.25 4.32 4.75
C VAL A 774 37.61 5.00 4.71
N LEU A 775 38.64 4.24 4.34
CA LEU A 775 40.02 4.69 4.27
C LEU A 775 40.55 4.57 2.84
N ASP A 776 41.48 5.45 2.48
CA ASP A 776 42.25 5.29 1.25
C ASP A 776 43.16 4.05 1.35
N ASN A 777 43.66 3.56 0.21
CA ASN A 777 44.38 2.28 0.09
C ASN A 777 45.50 2.11 1.14
N VAL A 778 46.24 3.18 1.40
CA VAL A 778 47.36 3.21 2.37
C VAL A 778 46.88 3.07 3.83
N GLY A 779 45.69 3.58 4.14
CA GLY A 779 45.08 3.47 5.47
C GLY A 779 44.52 2.07 5.74
N ASN A 780 43.84 1.47 4.76
CA ASN A 780 43.23 0.16 4.93
C ASN A 780 44.24 -0.95 5.27
N ASP A 781 45.36 -1.01 4.55
CA ASP A 781 46.43 -2.00 4.77
C ASP A 781 47.02 -1.94 6.19
N ARG A 782 46.95 -0.77 6.85
CA ARG A 782 47.46 -0.55 8.20
C ARG A 782 46.43 -0.86 9.27
N PHE A 783 45.17 -0.43 9.09
CA PHE A 783 44.16 -0.46 10.15
C PHE A 783 43.30 -1.71 10.17
N LYS A 784 42.96 -2.29 9.01
CA LYS A 784 42.09 -3.47 8.93
C LYS A 784 42.67 -4.70 9.63
N PRO A 785 43.97 -5.06 9.42
CA PRO A 785 44.56 -6.20 10.14
C PRO A 785 44.57 -6.02 11.66
N VAL A 786 44.74 -4.78 12.13
CA VAL A 786 44.73 -4.45 13.57
C VAL A 786 43.33 -4.56 14.15
N LEU A 787 42.30 -4.08 13.45
CA LEU A 787 40.90 -4.26 13.85
C LEU A 787 40.53 -5.74 13.94
N ASP A 788 40.86 -6.53 12.93
CA ASP A 788 40.56 -7.97 12.90
C ASP A 788 41.28 -8.73 14.02
N SER A 789 42.55 -8.40 14.26
CA SER A 789 43.32 -8.95 15.38
C SER A 789 42.70 -8.57 16.73
N LEU A 790 42.30 -7.31 16.90
CA LEU A 790 41.69 -6.80 18.12
C LEU A 790 40.32 -7.45 18.40
N LYS A 791 39.46 -7.59 17.37
CA LYS A 791 38.18 -8.33 17.45
C LYS A 791 38.42 -9.77 17.91
N ASN A 792 39.36 -10.48 17.28
CA ASN A 792 39.70 -11.86 17.61
C ASN A 792 40.19 -12.03 19.06
N LEU A 793 41.11 -11.17 19.51
CA LEU A 793 41.64 -11.22 20.88
C LEU A 793 40.57 -10.91 21.92
N CYS A 794 39.69 -9.93 21.66
CA CYS A 794 38.57 -9.62 22.53
C CYS A 794 37.55 -10.77 22.60
N ASN A 795 37.24 -11.42 21.47
CA ASN A 795 36.32 -12.56 21.41
C ASN A 795 36.88 -13.81 22.13
N GLN A 796 38.21 -13.95 22.18
CA GLN A 796 38.89 -14.99 22.97
C GLN A 796 38.94 -14.68 24.48
N GLY A 797 38.35 -13.56 24.92
CA GLY A 797 38.30 -13.18 26.34
C GLY A 797 39.62 -12.62 26.89
N VAL A 798 40.57 -12.24 26.03
CA VAL A 798 41.82 -11.59 26.45
C VAL A 798 41.50 -10.26 27.12
N ALA A 799 42.19 -9.94 28.23
CA ALA A 799 42.01 -8.67 28.91
C ALA A 799 42.28 -7.51 27.95
N VAL A 800 41.40 -6.50 27.93
CA VAL A 800 41.41 -5.39 26.96
C VAL A 800 42.79 -4.74 26.80
N ARG A 801 43.51 -4.53 27.92
CA ARG A 801 44.86 -3.96 27.91
C ARG A 801 45.88 -4.82 27.16
N ASN A 802 45.78 -6.14 27.27
CA ASN A 802 46.65 -7.07 26.54
C ASN A 802 46.21 -7.15 25.07
N ALA A 803 44.90 -7.16 24.80
CA ALA A 803 44.36 -7.16 23.45
C ALA A 803 44.82 -5.93 22.64
N ILE A 804 44.79 -4.73 23.24
CA ILE A 804 45.28 -3.48 22.62
C ILE A 804 46.78 -3.55 22.28
N LYS A 805 47.57 -4.19 23.15
CA LYS A 805 49.01 -4.32 22.97
C LYS A 805 49.36 -5.37 21.92
N GLU A 806 48.70 -6.52 21.97
CA GLU A 806 48.95 -7.67 21.10
C GLU A 806 48.39 -7.47 19.68
N SER A 807 47.35 -6.65 19.51
CA SER A 807 46.80 -6.32 18.19
C SER A 807 47.67 -5.36 17.36
N GLY A 808 48.66 -4.70 17.97
CA GLY A 808 49.49 -3.69 17.33
C GLY A 808 48.91 -2.26 17.36
N LEU A 809 47.80 -2.03 18.06
CA LEU A 809 47.17 -0.71 18.14
C LEU A 809 48.07 0.35 18.82
N GLU A 810 48.86 -0.02 19.84
CA GLU A 810 49.85 0.89 20.46
C GLU A 810 50.94 1.33 19.48
N GLN A 811 51.35 0.45 18.57
CA GLN A 811 52.38 0.75 17.58
C GLN A 811 51.85 1.71 16.50
N LEU A 812 50.61 1.50 16.04
CA LEU A 812 49.90 2.46 15.19
C LEU A 812 49.79 3.84 15.85
N ARG A 813 49.60 3.92 17.17
CA ARG A 813 49.50 5.19 17.91
C ARG A 813 50.78 6.02 17.87
N SER A 814 51.95 5.39 17.83
CA SER A 814 53.21 6.11 17.73
C SER A 814 53.52 6.65 16.33
N GLU A 815 52.91 6.05 15.30
CA GLU A 815 53.19 6.33 13.88
C GLU A 815 52.05 7.10 13.20
N SER A 816 51.03 7.51 13.95
CA SER A 816 49.78 8.04 13.39
C SER A 816 49.75 9.54 13.19
N THR A 817 49.14 9.95 12.08
CA THR A 817 48.76 11.35 11.83
C THR A 817 47.66 11.82 12.81
N PRO A 818 47.40 13.13 12.93
CA PRO A 818 46.29 13.63 13.75
C PRO A 818 44.92 13.02 13.40
N GLU A 819 44.64 12.73 12.12
CA GLU A 819 43.41 12.08 11.69
C GLU A 819 43.33 10.61 12.16
N GLU A 820 44.44 9.89 12.00
CA GLU A 820 44.58 8.50 12.42
C GLU A 820 44.45 8.33 13.94
N ARG A 821 44.74 9.37 14.74
CA ARG A 821 44.54 9.34 16.19
C ARG A 821 43.07 9.23 16.59
N THR A 822 42.16 9.89 15.87
CA THR A 822 40.72 9.79 16.13
C THR A 822 40.22 8.37 15.90
N LEU A 823 40.69 7.72 14.83
CA LEU A 823 40.38 6.32 14.54
C LEU A 823 40.92 5.38 15.63
N ILE A 824 42.15 5.60 16.08
CA ILE A 824 42.74 4.82 17.18
C ILE A 824 41.93 4.99 18.47
N GLU A 825 41.46 6.21 18.78
CA GLU A 825 40.60 6.43 19.94
C GLU A 825 39.25 5.72 19.82
N ILE A 826 38.65 5.67 18.62
CA ILE A 826 37.41 4.92 18.36
C ILE A 826 37.64 3.42 18.61
N LEU A 827 38.74 2.86 18.09
CA LEU A 827 39.09 1.45 18.27
C LEU A 827 39.39 1.10 19.75
N GLU A 828 40.16 1.95 20.43
CA GLU A 828 40.50 1.78 21.85
C GLU A 828 39.25 1.82 22.74
N ARG A 829 38.35 2.79 22.51
CA ARG A 829 37.06 2.88 23.21
C ARG A 829 36.17 1.69 22.87
N GLY A 830 36.12 1.28 21.60
CA GLY A 830 35.34 0.14 21.14
C GLY A 830 35.73 -1.14 21.87
N ALA A 831 37.04 -1.38 22.04
CA ALA A 831 37.57 -2.51 22.81
C ALA A 831 37.23 -2.39 24.30
N CYS A 832 37.36 -1.20 24.90
CA CYS A 832 37.03 -0.96 26.31
C CYS A 832 35.54 -1.18 26.61
N ARG A 833 34.66 -0.86 25.66
CA ARG A 833 33.20 -1.01 25.77
C ARG A 833 32.69 -2.36 25.28
N ARG A 834 33.54 -3.21 24.69
CA ARG A 834 33.17 -4.48 24.05
C ARG A 834 32.12 -4.31 22.95
N VAL A 835 32.33 -3.31 22.11
CA VAL A 835 31.45 -2.93 21.00
C VAL A 835 32.25 -2.85 19.70
N LEU A 836 33.27 -3.70 19.53
CA LEU A 836 34.05 -3.76 18.31
C LEU A 836 33.26 -4.34 17.14
N ASP A 837 32.26 -5.18 17.41
CA ASP A 837 31.44 -5.85 16.38
C ASP A 837 30.61 -4.89 15.53
N ARG A 838 30.38 -3.67 16.03
CA ARG A 838 29.71 -2.59 15.30
C ARG A 838 30.66 -1.65 14.54
N ILE A 839 31.96 -1.96 14.49
CA ILE A 839 32.97 -1.14 13.81
C ILE A 839 33.57 -1.95 12.67
N ASP A 840 33.45 -1.44 11.44
CA ASP A 840 33.97 -2.07 10.23
C ASP A 840 34.84 -1.08 9.44
N ILE A 841 35.83 -1.61 8.71
CA ILE A 841 36.76 -0.83 7.88
C ILE A 841 36.67 -1.30 6.42
N HIS A 842 36.42 -0.36 5.52
CA HIS A 842 36.49 -0.54 4.08
C HIS A 842 37.63 0.29 3.51
N GLY A 843 38.44 -0.33 2.65
CA GLY A 843 39.57 0.31 1.99
C GLY A 843 39.32 0.54 0.52
N LEU A 844 39.55 1.76 0.05
CA LEU A 844 39.53 2.08 -1.37
C LEU A 844 40.79 1.55 -2.05
N PRO A 845 40.73 1.03 -3.29
CA PRO A 845 41.91 0.58 -4.02
C PRO A 845 42.76 1.73 -4.59
N ALA A 846 42.30 2.97 -4.47
CA ALA A 846 42.94 4.17 -5.00
C ALA A 846 43.48 5.09 -3.88
N ARG A 847 44.22 6.13 -4.29
CA ARG A 847 44.82 7.11 -3.35
C ARG A 847 43.84 8.20 -2.91
N ASP A 848 42.77 8.39 -3.66
CA ASP A 848 41.69 9.33 -3.41
C ASP A 848 40.47 8.80 -4.16
N ILE A 849 39.26 8.96 -3.59
CA ILE A 849 38.03 8.48 -4.21
C ILE A 849 37.80 9.06 -5.61
N ALA A 850 38.33 10.25 -5.91
CA ALA A 850 38.20 10.88 -7.22
C ALA A 850 38.87 10.07 -8.34
N GLU A 851 39.90 9.28 -8.01
CA GLU A 851 40.58 8.39 -8.96
C GLU A 851 39.72 7.18 -9.36
N LEU A 852 38.60 6.93 -8.66
CA LEU A 852 37.64 5.89 -9.03
C LEU A 852 36.62 6.36 -10.09
N LEU A 853 36.57 7.67 -10.35
CA LEU A 853 35.67 8.29 -11.33
C LEU A 853 36.37 8.48 -12.69
N PRO A 854 35.65 8.52 -13.82
CA PRO A 854 36.26 8.71 -15.14
C PRO A 854 37.09 10.01 -15.24
N PRO A 855 38.38 9.97 -15.63
CA PRO A 855 39.23 11.17 -15.77
C PRO A 855 38.62 12.23 -16.71
N ASN A 856 37.95 11.78 -17.78
CA ASN A 856 37.31 12.63 -18.78
C ASN A 856 36.24 13.54 -18.15
N SER A 857 35.59 13.11 -17.06
CA SER A 857 34.61 13.91 -16.33
C SER A 857 35.22 15.15 -15.66
N PHE A 858 36.54 15.17 -15.49
CA PHE A 858 37.31 16.32 -14.98
C PHE A 858 38.06 17.09 -16.08
N GLY A 859 37.89 16.70 -17.35
CA GLY A 859 38.60 17.30 -18.48
C GLY A 859 40.01 16.78 -18.69
N LEU A 860 40.32 15.58 -18.19
CA LEU A 860 41.61 14.90 -18.41
C LEU A 860 41.52 14.00 -19.65
N GLU A 861 42.64 13.86 -20.37
CA GLU A 861 42.73 13.10 -21.63
C GLU A 861 43.30 11.68 -21.45
N HIS A 862 43.94 11.40 -20.31
CA HIS A 862 44.59 10.13 -20.00
C HIS A 862 44.00 9.48 -18.75
N ASP A 863 44.38 8.23 -18.47
CA ASP A 863 43.96 7.52 -17.27
C ASP A 863 44.67 8.03 -16.00
N TRP A 864 44.09 7.74 -14.83
CA TRP A 864 44.70 8.12 -13.55
C TRP A 864 46.10 7.51 -13.35
N SER A 865 46.36 6.34 -13.94
CA SER A 865 47.67 5.68 -13.90
C SER A 865 48.77 6.50 -14.58
N HIS A 866 48.47 7.13 -15.72
CA HIS A 866 49.37 8.03 -16.43
C HIS A 866 49.77 9.21 -15.54
N TYR A 867 48.79 9.96 -15.02
CA TYR A 867 49.04 11.11 -14.16
C TYR A 867 49.74 10.71 -12.85
N GLY A 868 49.42 9.55 -12.29
CA GLY A 868 50.07 9.02 -11.09
C GLY A 868 51.55 8.64 -11.30
N ASN A 869 51.94 8.26 -12.51
CA ASN A 869 53.33 8.01 -12.89
C ASN A 869 54.09 9.31 -13.17
N GLU A 870 53.44 10.29 -13.81
CA GLU A 870 54.04 11.58 -14.10
C GLU A 870 54.22 12.45 -12.85
N PHE A 871 53.28 12.40 -11.91
CA PHE A 871 53.45 13.03 -10.60
C PHE A 871 54.65 12.47 -9.84
N ARG A 872 54.92 11.15 -9.94
CA ARG A 872 56.10 10.53 -9.31
C ARG A 872 57.42 11.05 -9.89
N SER A 873 57.45 11.47 -11.15
CA SER A 873 58.64 11.99 -11.81
C SER A 873 58.79 13.52 -11.68
N THR A 874 57.69 14.28 -11.71
CA THR A 874 57.68 15.75 -11.83
C THR A 874 57.09 16.49 -10.62
N GLY A 875 56.39 15.80 -9.72
CA GLY A 875 55.60 16.37 -8.62
C GLY A 875 56.37 16.68 -7.34
N ARG A 876 57.71 16.78 -7.37
CA ARG A 876 58.51 16.96 -6.14
C ARG A 876 58.12 18.23 -5.37
N GLY A 877 57.75 18.07 -4.11
CA GLY A 877 57.45 19.15 -3.17
C GLY A 877 56.02 19.71 -3.26
N ARG A 878 55.14 19.11 -4.08
CA ARG A 878 53.72 19.48 -4.23
C ARG A 878 52.84 18.28 -3.87
N ASP A 879 51.64 18.52 -3.36
CA ASP A 879 50.61 17.48 -3.32
C ASP A 879 50.03 17.24 -4.72
N PHE A 880 49.46 16.06 -4.95
CA PHE A 880 48.98 15.63 -6.27
C PHE A 880 47.93 16.58 -6.86
N LYS A 881 47.06 17.15 -6.02
CA LYS A 881 45.98 18.05 -6.45
C LYS A 881 46.53 19.42 -6.86
N THR A 882 47.47 19.96 -6.09
CA THR A 882 48.19 21.19 -6.44
C THR A 882 48.96 21.03 -7.75
N TRP A 883 49.64 19.89 -7.92
CA TRP A 883 50.32 19.56 -9.18
C TRP A 883 49.36 19.46 -10.37
N LEU A 884 48.23 18.75 -10.23
CA LEU A 884 47.23 18.59 -11.29
C LEU A 884 46.64 19.94 -11.73
N ARG A 885 46.40 20.84 -10.76
CA ARG A 885 45.87 22.19 -11.02
C ARG A 885 46.88 23.09 -11.72
N GLU A 886 48.15 23.01 -11.35
CA GLU A 886 49.21 23.86 -11.91
C GLU A 886 49.61 23.41 -13.33
N GLU A 887 49.75 22.11 -13.56
CA GLU A 887 50.25 21.56 -14.83
C GLU A 887 49.15 21.36 -15.89
N TYR A 888 47.94 20.96 -15.47
CA TYR A 888 46.83 20.66 -16.40
C TYR A 888 45.64 21.62 -16.28
N HIS A 889 45.72 22.62 -15.39
CA HIS A 889 44.63 23.58 -15.15
C HIS A 889 43.28 22.93 -14.74
N VAL A 890 43.31 21.67 -14.27
CA VAL A 890 42.13 20.93 -13.80
C VAL A 890 41.99 21.10 -12.29
N SER A 891 40.79 21.49 -11.84
CA SER A 891 40.44 21.58 -10.43
C SER A 891 39.32 20.63 -10.09
N ILE A 892 39.60 19.65 -9.22
CA ILE A 892 38.58 18.75 -8.68
C ILE A 892 37.78 19.54 -7.63
N SER A 893 36.58 19.97 -8.01
CA SER A 893 35.64 20.73 -7.16
C SER A 893 34.43 19.88 -6.78
N GLN A 894 33.67 20.30 -5.77
CA GLN A 894 32.41 19.65 -5.38
C GLN A 894 31.43 19.53 -6.57
N LYS A 895 31.32 20.59 -7.40
CA LYS A 895 30.41 20.61 -8.56
C LYS A 895 30.82 19.61 -9.64
N THR A 896 32.12 19.49 -9.90
CA THR A 896 32.65 18.55 -10.90
C THR A 896 32.54 17.11 -10.43
N LEU A 897 32.73 16.85 -9.12
CA LEU A 897 32.53 15.52 -8.52
C LEU A 897 31.08 15.07 -8.66
N LYS A 898 30.11 15.90 -8.25
CA LYS A 898 28.68 15.56 -8.39
C LYS A 898 28.31 15.22 -9.82
N LYS A 899 28.72 16.08 -10.77
CA LYS A 899 28.46 15.86 -12.20
C LYS A 899 29.09 14.54 -12.69
N ALA A 900 30.30 14.23 -12.24
CA ALA A 900 31.00 13.01 -12.61
C ALA A 900 30.29 11.74 -12.10
N VAL A 901 29.77 11.77 -10.87
CA VAL A 901 29.01 10.64 -10.29
C VAL A 901 27.64 10.49 -10.97
N THR A 902 26.89 11.58 -11.16
CA THR A 902 25.56 11.53 -11.80
C THR A 902 25.60 11.14 -13.28
N GLY A 903 26.74 11.33 -13.94
CA GLY A 903 26.96 11.01 -15.35
C GLY A 903 27.65 9.66 -15.57
N LEU A 904 27.67 8.77 -14.58
CA LEU A 904 28.23 7.43 -14.73
C LEU A 904 27.26 6.55 -15.53
N ASP A 905 27.66 6.19 -16.75
CA ASP A 905 26.93 5.19 -17.56
C ASP A 905 27.18 3.76 -17.02
N GLN A 906 28.35 3.51 -16.41
CA GLN A 906 28.74 2.26 -15.77
C GLN A 906 29.62 2.55 -14.54
N MET A 907 29.37 1.84 -13.44
CA MET A 907 30.20 1.92 -12.23
C MET A 907 31.44 1.04 -12.36
N THR A 908 32.56 1.48 -11.77
CA THR A 908 33.76 0.64 -11.67
C THR A 908 33.58 -0.40 -10.57
N ASP A 909 34.25 -1.56 -10.67
CA ASP A 909 34.19 -2.62 -9.65
C ASP A 909 34.50 -2.09 -8.23
N ALA A 910 35.38 -1.09 -8.13
CA ALA A 910 35.72 -0.43 -6.88
C ALA A 910 34.58 0.42 -6.30
N LEU A 911 33.82 1.13 -7.15
CA LEU A 911 32.64 1.89 -6.73
C LEU A 911 31.49 0.97 -6.36
N ILE A 912 31.32 -0.15 -7.08
CA ILE A 912 30.36 -1.19 -6.74
C ILE A 912 30.69 -1.77 -5.37
N ALA A 913 31.95 -2.16 -5.13
CA ALA A 913 32.38 -2.71 -3.84
C ALA A 913 32.22 -1.71 -2.68
N LEU A 914 32.42 -0.41 -2.93
CA LEU A 914 32.17 0.65 -1.94
C LEU A 914 30.67 0.78 -1.65
N GLN A 915 29.83 0.84 -2.68
CA GLN A 915 28.38 0.90 -2.55
C GLN A 915 27.85 -0.32 -1.79
N GLU A 916 28.26 -1.53 -2.17
CA GLU A 916 27.93 -2.78 -1.48
C GLU A 916 28.36 -2.74 -0.01
N ALA A 917 29.57 -2.27 0.30
CA ALA A 917 30.04 -2.19 1.69
C ALA A 917 29.19 -1.23 2.53
N VAL A 918 28.76 -0.10 1.97
CA VAL A 918 27.86 0.85 2.64
C VAL A 918 26.47 0.24 2.83
N LEU A 919 25.91 -0.41 1.80
CA LEU A 919 24.60 -1.06 1.87
C LEU A 919 24.58 -2.23 2.86
N VAL A 920 25.60 -3.08 2.86
CA VAL A 920 25.75 -4.18 3.84
C VAL A 920 25.88 -3.62 5.25
N ALA A 921 26.69 -2.57 5.47
CA ALA A 921 26.78 -1.94 6.78
C ALA A 921 25.44 -1.33 7.22
N ALA A 922 24.68 -0.75 6.30
CA ALA A 922 23.36 -0.20 6.57
C ALA A 922 22.36 -1.32 6.93
N GLU A 923 22.36 -2.41 6.18
CA GLU A 923 21.53 -3.59 6.46
C GLU A 923 21.88 -4.22 7.81
N MET A 924 23.17 -4.39 8.12
CA MET A 924 23.60 -4.94 9.41
C MET A 924 23.26 -3.99 10.56
N ALA A 925 23.47 -2.69 10.41
CA ALA A 925 23.05 -1.68 11.39
C ALA A 925 21.54 -1.73 11.62
N SER A 926 20.80 -1.99 10.55
CA SER A 926 19.37 -2.20 10.57
C SER A 926 19.01 -3.48 11.35
N ARG A 927 19.68 -4.61 11.09
CA ARG A 927 19.49 -5.88 11.81
C ARG A 927 19.80 -5.77 13.31
N ASP A 928 20.88 -5.08 13.68
CA ASP A 928 21.25 -4.82 15.09
C ASP A 928 20.15 -4.06 15.85
N ARG A 929 19.30 -3.33 15.11
CA ARG A 929 18.12 -2.62 15.64
C ARG A 929 16.81 -3.42 15.51
N GLY A 930 16.84 -4.62 14.93
CA GLY A 930 15.71 -5.54 14.77
C GLY A 930 14.95 -5.42 13.44
N LEU A 931 15.61 -5.03 12.34
CA LEU A 931 14.96 -4.75 11.04
C LEU A 931 14.83 -5.93 10.05
N SER A 932 15.65 -6.99 10.08
CA SER A 932 15.45 -8.12 9.16
C SER A 932 14.67 -9.26 9.81
N VAL A 933 13.60 -9.68 9.14
CA VAL A 933 12.78 -10.84 9.50
C VAL A 933 13.25 -12.10 8.75
N THR A 934 14.29 -12.00 7.94
CA THR A 934 14.93 -13.16 7.28
C THR A 934 15.96 -13.79 8.20
N GLU A 935 15.56 -14.85 8.91
CA GLU A 935 16.39 -16.05 9.05
C GLU A 935 16.20 -16.97 7.84
#